data_AF-A0A259LVY2-F1
#
_entry.id   AF-A0A259LVY2-F1
#
_cell.length_a   1.000
_cell.length_b   1.000
_cell.length_c   1.000
_cell.angle_alpha   90.00
_cell.angle_beta   90.00
_cell.angle_gamma   90.00
#
_symmetry.space_group_name_H-M   'P 1'
#
loop_
_entity.id
_entity.type
_entity.pdbx_description
1 polymer ?
#
loop_
_entity_poly.entity_id
_entity_poly.type
_entity_poly.pdbx_seq_one_letter_code
_entity_poly.pdbx_strand_id
1 'polypeptide(L)'
;IAALGIGLAGGSFIIGVAYVSRWYDAGHQGTALGIFGAGNVGAAVTKFVAPFVMVAYGWHGVAYVWAAALATIGVLFFLLAKDDPALVERRRTGTKAPSLAQQFAPLKNLQVWRFSLYYFFVFGAFVALALWMPHYLIDVYGIDVRFAGMAAASFSLSASLFRAYGGVLSDKFGARSVMYWTFGFSMVFLFMLSYPPTDYVIQGKDGPIAFSTQMGLWPFIVTLFALGFFMSLGKAAVFKHIPVYYPNHVGAVGGLVGMIGGLGGFMLPIAFGALLDLTGIYTSCFALLFILVAIALTWMHLSIRAMERAAHGEALDRLPELPEMQDIHHPERTVMPRVLEDWRPEDARFWAEKGRAVARRNLWISIPALLLAFSVWMVWSMVIARLPAIGFDFAPEQLFWLAALPALSGATLRIFYGFMVPIFGGRLWTTVSTASLLLPAIGIGYAVQNPETPYFIFLVLALLCGLGGANFASSMANIGYFFPKAEKGNALALNAGLGNLGVSVMQFLVPLVITVGVFGAMGGAPQELSDGGQLWMQNAGFVWVPFILAATVAAWLGMNDIADAKASFAQQSVIFGRTQNWLMCVLYIGTFGSFIGYSAGFPLLSRIAFPDVNALQYVFLGPLVGALSRAGTGWVSDRFGGGRVTFWVFVGMIASVLAVILSLQAGSFAGFFAGFMALFFFTGVGNASTFQMIPVIMGREVPRLMPHLTGADRARQIAMESGGIVAFTSAIGAYGGFFIPKAYGSSIAMTGSPIGALWLFLIFYVLCLAITWVVYTRPGGLLHDIEHGRAPGGSAAQPAQ
;
A
#
# COMPACT_ATOMS: atom_id res chain seq x y z
N ILE A 1 40.28 32.31 -8.88
CA ILE A 1 40.51 32.96 -7.56
C ILE A 1 39.20 33.42 -6.91
N ALA A 2 38.40 34.29 -7.53
CA ALA A 2 37.11 34.73 -6.95
C ALA A 2 36.14 33.57 -6.61
N ALA A 3 35.99 32.58 -7.50
CA ALA A 3 35.18 31.39 -7.23
C ALA A 3 35.67 30.56 -6.02
N LEU A 4 37.00 30.50 -5.78
CA LEU A 4 37.56 29.89 -4.57
C LEU A 4 37.18 30.68 -3.33
N GLY A 5 37.19 32.02 -3.41
CA GLY A 5 36.73 32.90 -2.33
C GLY A 5 35.24 32.73 -2.00
N ILE A 6 34.38 32.58 -3.01
CA ILE A 6 32.95 32.28 -2.82
C ILE A 6 32.76 30.90 -2.17
N GLY A 7 33.61 29.92 -2.50
CA GLY A 7 33.61 28.60 -1.88
C GLY A 7 33.81 28.61 -0.36
N LEU A 8 34.54 29.60 0.18
CA LEU A 8 34.72 29.77 1.63
C LEU A 8 33.40 30.02 2.37
N ALA A 9 32.41 30.62 1.70
CA ALA A 9 31.07 30.81 2.27
C ALA A 9 30.41 29.46 2.62
N GLY A 10 30.69 28.40 1.86
CA GLY A 10 30.21 27.05 2.18
C GLY A 10 30.77 26.48 3.48
N GLY A 11 31.97 26.89 3.89
CA GLY A 11 32.58 26.48 5.16
C GLY A 11 31.87 27.04 6.40
N SER A 12 31.19 28.20 6.27
CA SER A 12 30.43 28.81 7.36
C SER A 12 29.31 27.92 7.90
N PHE A 13 28.77 27.02 7.05
CA PHE A 13 27.74 26.06 7.44
C PHE A 13 28.21 25.16 8.58
N ILE A 14 29.45 24.68 8.53
CA ILE A 14 30.00 23.77 9.55
C ILE A 14 30.25 24.48 10.87
N ILE A 15 30.69 25.74 10.80
CA ILE A 15 30.86 26.60 11.98
C ILE A 15 29.51 26.75 12.69
N GLY A 16 28.44 27.02 11.95
CA GLY A 16 27.11 27.14 12.52
C GLY A 16 26.54 25.82 13.06
N VAL A 17 26.77 24.68 12.40
CA VAL A 17 26.40 23.35 12.94
C VAL A 17 27.11 23.08 14.28
N ALA A 18 28.41 23.35 14.35
CA ALA A 18 29.19 23.16 15.57
C ALA A 18 28.74 24.11 16.70
N TYR A 19 28.38 25.34 16.35
CA TYR A 19 27.84 26.32 17.30
C TYR A 19 26.45 25.89 17.81
N VAL A 20 25.48 25.67 16.92
CA VAL A 20 24.08 25.36 17.27
C VAL A 20 23.96 24.06 18.06
N SER A 21 24.70 23.01 17.70
CA SER A 21 24.61 21.70 18.38
C SER A 21 24.91 21.75 19.89
N ARG A 22 25.71 22.72 20.35
CA ARG A 22 26.07 22.89 21.77
C ARG A 22 24.99 23.53 22.63
N TRP A 23 23.98 24.14 22.02
CA TRP A 23 22.89 24.82 22.73
C TRP A 23 21.69 23.91 23.01
N TYR A 24 21.68 22.70 22.46
CA TYR A 24 20.53 21.78 22.55
C TYR A 24 20.96 20.41 23.05
N ASP A 25 20.12 19.79 23.88
CA ASP A 25 20.30 18.43 24.36
C ASP A 25 20.11 17.39 23.25
N ALA A 26 20.66 16.18 23.45
CA ALA A 26 20.64 15.09 22.48
C ALA A 26 19.25 14.74 21.90
N GLY A 27 18.17 15.00 22.66
CA GLY A 27 16.79 14.78 22.21
C GLY A 27 16.26 15.79 21.18
N HIS A 28 16.81 17.00 21.14
CA HIS A 28 16.33 18.11 20.28
C HIS A 28 17.36 18.56 19.23
N GLN A 29 18.57 17.99 19.25
CA GLN A 29 19.65 18.35 18.34
C GLN A 29 19.31 18.11 16.86
N GLY A 30 18.54 17.07 16.52
CA GLY A 30 18.19 16.79 15.13
C GLY A 30 17.33 17.89 14.51
N THR A 31 16.34 18.37 15.26
CA THR A 31 15.44 19.45 14.87
C THR A 31 16.21 20.77 14.74
N ALA A 32 17.03 21.12 15.73
CA ALA A 32 17.84 22.33 15.69
C ALA A 32 18.81 22.36 14.49
N LEU A 33 19.51 21.25 14.24
CA LEU A 33 20.41 21.11 13.09
C LEU A 33 19.64 21.04 11.76
N GLY A 34 18.43 20.50 11.75
CA GLY A 34 17.55 20.48 10.58
C GLY A 34 17.10 21.87 10.19
N ILE A 35 16.65 22.69 11.16
CA ILE A 35 16.24 24.09 10.96
C ILE A 35 17.43 24.94 10.50
N PHE A 36 18.57 24.84 11.18
CA PHE A 36 19.79 25.52 10.74
C PHE A 36 20.19 25.07 9.32
N GLY A 37 20.07 23.77 9.05
CA GLY A 37 20.26 23.13 7.76
C GLY A 37 19.37 23.66 6.63
N ALA A 38 18.22 24.23 6.96
CA ALA A 38 17.30 24.86 6.00
C ALA A 38 17.86 26.18 5.44
N GLY A 39 18.94 26.73 6.00
CA GLY A 39 19.66 27.89 5.46
C GLY A 39 20.10 27.73 3.98
N ASN A 40 20.18 26.49 3.48
CA ASN A 40 20.35 26.21 2.04
C ASN A 40 19.27 26.83 1.14
N VAL A 41 18.11 27.23 1.69
CA VAL A 41 17.10 28.06 1.00
C VAL A 41 17.73 29.31 0.38
N GLY A 42 18.81 29.84 0.96
CA GLY A 42 19.56 30.96 0.38
C GLY A 42 19.98 30.75 -1.08
N ALA A 43 20.29 29.51 -1.50
CA ALA A 43 20.59 29.22 -2.90
C ALA A 43 19.37 29.38 -3.82
N ALA A 44 18.17 29.04 -3.33
CA ALA A 44 16.92 29.26 -4.06
C ALA A 44 16.57 30.76 -4.10
N VAL A 45 16.77 31.47 -3.00
CA VAL A 45 16.60 32.94 -2.94
C VAL A 45 17.52 33.61 -3.96
N THR A 46 18.78 33.20 -4.06
CA THR A 46 19.71 33.73 -5.08
C THR A 46 19.22 33.46 -6.49
N LYS A 47 18.82 32.22 -6.81
CA LYS A 47 18.30 31.88 -8.15
C LYS A 47 17.05 32.69 -8.52
N PHE A 48 16.21 33.03 -7.54
CA PHE A 48 14.99 33.79 -7.76
C PHE A 48 15.23 35.31 -7.81
N VAL A 49 15.97 35.87 -6.86
CA VAL A 49 16.14 37.33 -6.66
C VAL A 49 17.24 37.90 -7.54
N ALA A 50 18.33 37.15 -7.80
CA ALA A 50 19.49 37.67 -8.52
C ALA A 50 19.16 38.16 -9.95
N PRO A 51 18.30 37.49 -10.74
CA PRO A 51 17.91 38.01 -12.06
C PRO A 51 17.24 39.40 -11.99
N PHE A 52 16.36 39.65 -11.01
CA PHE A 52 15.70 40.95 -10.86
C PHE A 52 16.68 42.07 -10.51
N VAL A 53 17.61 41.79 -9.59
CA VAL A 53 18.66 42.74 -9.22
C VAL A 53 19.61 42.96 -10.38
N MET A 54 19.93 41.92 -11.15
CA MET A 54 20.76 42.01 -12.35
C MET A 54 20.13 42.88 -13.44
N VAL A 55 18.82 42.78 -13.65
CA VAL A 55 18.09 43.61 -14.62
C VAL A 55 18.05 45.07 -14.16
N ALA A 56 17.83 45.32 -12.87
CA ALA A 56 17.69 46.67 -12.34
C ALA A 56 19.03 47.42 -12.15
N TYR A 57 20.09 46.72 -11.72
CA TYR A 57 21.34 47.32 -11.26
C TYR A 57 22.60 46.68 -11.87
N GLY A 58 22.45 45.78 -12.85
CA GLY A 58 23.55 45.05 -13.47
C GLY A 58 24.16 43.97 -12.57
N TRP A 59 25.12 43.22 -13.13
CA TRP A 59 25.76 42.11 -12.42
C TRP A 59 26.59 42.55 -11.20
N HIS A 60 27.20 43.74 -11.24
CA HIS A 60 27.88 44.33 -10.09
C HIS A 60 26.89 44.64 -8.95
N GLY A 61 25.67 45.09 -9.28
CA GLY A 61 24.61 45.36 -8.30
C GLY A 61 24.23 44.12 -7.50
N VAL A 62 24.18 42.95 -8.16
CA VAL A 62 23.99 41.65 -7.47
C VAL A 62 25.10 41.42 -6.44
N ALA A 63 26.37 41.64 -6.80
CA ALA A 63 27.47 41.44 -5.88
C ALA A 63 27.40 42.40 -4.67
N TYR A 64 27.10 43.69 -4.89
CA TYR A 64 27.01 44.68 -3.81
C TYR A 64 25.85 44.42 -2.85
N VAL A 65 24.67 44.04 -3.37
CA VAL A 65 23.50 43.73 -2.54
C VAL A 65 23.78 42.53 -1.62
N TRP A 66 24.37 41.45 -2.16
CA TRP A 66 24.72 40.29 -1.35
C TRP A 66 25.85 40.59 -0.36
N ALA A 67 26.86 41.38 -0.76
CA ALA A 67 27.93 41.80 0.14
C ALA A 67 27.39 42.64 1.31
N ALA A 68 26.48 43.59 1.04
CA ALA A 68 25.84 44.41 2.07
C ALA A 68 24.97 43.56 3.02
N ALA A 69 24.19 42.62 2.47
CA ALA A 69 23.38 41.70 3.28
C ALA A 69 24.25 40.81 4.18
N LEU A 70 25.33 40.23 3.64
CA LEU A 70 26.26 39.41 4.41
C LEU A 70 27.00 40.22 5.48
N ALA A 71 27.43 41.46 5.18
CA ALA A 71 28.05 42.35 6.15
C ALA A 71 27.07 42.70 7.28
N THR A 72 25.82 43.03 6.93
CA THR A 72 24.76 43.34 7.90
C THR A 72 24.49 42.15 8.83
N ILE A 73 24.31 40.95 8.27
CA ILE A 73 24.13 39.73 9.07
C ILE A 73 25.37 39.41 9.90
N GLY A 74 26.58 39.65 9.39
CA GLY A 74 27.83 39.49 10.14
C GLY A 74 27.89 40.41 11.37
N VAL A 75 27.50 41.68 11.22
CA VAL A 75 27.40 42.65 12.32
C VAL A 75 26.32 42.22 13.31
N LEU A 76 25.13 41.85 12.84
CA LEU A 76 24.04 41.39 13.71
C LEU A 76 24.44 40.12 14.48
N PHE A 77 25.12 39.18 13.83
CA PHE A 77 25.61 37.98 14.50
C PHE A 77 26.67 38.33 15.55
N PHE A 78 27.61 39.22 15.24
CA PHE A 78 28.61 39.67 16.20
C PHE A 78 28.01 40.37 17.43
N LEU A 79 26.95 41.16 17.24
CA LEU A 79 26.30 41.90 18.33
C LEU A 79 25.31 41.05 19.15
N LEU A 80 24.64 40.07 18.51
CA LEU A 80 23.53 39.33 19.14
C LEU A 80 23.89 37.90 19.55
N ALA A 81 24.88 37.25 18.91
CA ALA A 81 25.25 35.88 19.24
C ALA A 81 26.02 35.82 20.56
N LYS A 82 25.66 34.86 21.42
CA LYS A 82 26.33 34.63 22.70
C LYS A 82 27.46 33.63 22.54
N ASP A 83 28.48 33.72 23.40
CA ASP A 83 29.53 32.70 23.47
C ASP A 83 28.92 31.32 23.78
N ASP A 84 29.42 30.27 23.12
CA ASP A 84 28.86 28.93 23.31
C ASP A 84 29.08 28.41 24.75
N PRO A 85 28.14 27.64 25.33
CA PRO A 85 28.21 27.23 26.73
C PRO A 85 29.49 26.50 27.12
N ALA A 86 30.08 25.72 26.20
CA ALA A 86 31.31 24.99 26.43
C ALA A 86 32.55 25.91 26.42
N LEU A 87 32.53 26.99 25.64
CA LEU A 87 33.56 28.02 25.66
C LEU A 87 33.51 28.82 26.97
N VAL A 88 32.31 29.18 27.43
CA VAL A 88 32.10 29.87 28.72
C VAL A 88 32.63 29.00 29.87
N GLU A 89 32.27 27.72 29.90
CA GLU A 89 32.75 26.80 30.94
C GLU A 89 34.27 26.62 30.88
N ARG A 90 34.87 26.47 29.69
CA ARG A 90 36.34 26.37 29.54
C ARG A 90 37.08 27.61 30.02
N ARG A 91 36.54 28.81 29.74
CA ARG A 91 37.11 30.07 30.26
C ARG A 91 37.01 30.13 31.78
N ARG A 92 35.91 29.62 32.35
CA ARG A 92 35.71 29.54 33.81
C ARG A 92 36.68 28.56 34.47
N THR A 93 36.95 27.41 33.86
CA THR A 93 37.78 26.33 34.43
C THR A 93 39.25 26.38 34.02
N GLY A 94 39.65 27.34 33.18
CA GLY A 94 41.04 27.51 32.71
C GLY A 94 41.55 26.38 31.79
N THR A 95 40.67 25.56 31.24
CA THR A 95 41.04 24.40 30.43
C THR A 95 41.56 24.82 29.05
N LYS A 96 42.73 24.33 28.66
CA LYS A 96 43.30 24.60 27.32
C LYS A 96 42.41 24.05 26.20
N ALA A 97 42.36 24.78 25.09
CA ALA A 97 41.65 24.33 23.89
C ALA A 97 42.31 23.05 23.31
N PRO A 98 41.52 22.14 22.70
CA PRO A 98 42.05 20.93 22.08
C PRO A 98 42.96 21.28 20.90
N SER A 99 44.11 20.60 20.81
CA SER A 99 45.07 20.80 19.72
C SER A 99 44.49 20.34 18.38
N LEU A 100 45.05 20.83 17.26
CA LEU A 100 44.63 20.39 15.92
C LEU A 100 44.73 18.87 15.75
N ALA A 101 45.79 18.26 16.29
CA ALA A 101 45.96 16.81 16.27
C ALA A 101 44.84 16.06 17.03
N GLN A 102 44.36 16.62 18.16
CA GLN A 102 43.22 16.07 18.90
C GLN A 102 41.91 16.25 18.12
N GLN A 103 41.72 17.39 17.44
CA GLN A 103 40.52 17.63 16.64
C GLN A 103 40.41 16.69 15.43
N PHE A 104 41.52 16.31 14.82
CA PHE A 104 41.55 15.36 13.70
C PHE A 104 41.63 13.89 14.12
N ALA A 105 41.87 13.57 15.40
CA ALA A 105 41.96 12.19 15.89
C ALA A 105 40.75 11.31 15.50
N PRO A 106 39.48 11.79 15.51
CA PRO A 106 38.33 10.99 15.10
C PRO A 106 38.34 10.55 13.64
N LEU A 107 39.09 11.22 12.76
CA LEU A 107 39.16 10.87 11.33
C LEU A 107 39.82 9.51 11.08
N LYS A 108 40.55 8.98 12.07
CA LYS A 108 41.09 7.61 12.04
C LYS A 108 40.00 6.55 12.16
N ASN A 109 38.79 6.92 12.60
CA ASN A 109 37.69 5.98 12.76
C ASN A 109 36.91 5.79 11.45
N LEU A 110 36.78 4.53 11.01
CA LEU A 110 36.06 4.14 9.81
C LEU A 110 34.61 4.64 9.78
N GLN A 111 33.98 4.78 10.95
CA GLN A 111 32.62 5.30 11.07
C GLN A 111 32.44 6.72 10.51
N VAL A 112 33.48 7.56 10.61
CA VAL A 112 33.43 8.92 10.04
C VAL A 112 33.32 8.84 8.51
N TRP A 113 34.15 8.02 7.87
CA TRP A 113 34.14 7.81 6.42
C TRP A 113 32.84 7.19 5.92
N ARG A 114 32.23 6.33 6.74
CA ARG A 114 30.90 5.78 6.50
C ARG A 114 29.83 6.88 6.46
N PHE A 115 29.82 7.80 7.43
CA PHE A 115 28.92 8.96 7.40
C PHE A 115 29.21 9.89 6.23
N SER A 116 30.48 10.03 5.84
CA SER A 116 30.88 10.77 4.65
C SER A 116 30.30 10.16 3.37
N LEU A 117 30.34 8.83 3.20
CA LEU A 117 29.71 8.15 2.06
C LEU A 117 28.19 8.37 2.04
N TYR A 118 27.54 8.31 3.21
CA TYR A 118 26.09 8.55 3.28
C TYR A 118 25.75 9.97 2.85
N TYR A 119 26.54 10.95 3.32
CA TYR A 119 26.35 12.35 2.94
C TYR A 119 26.74 12.64 1.50
N PHE A 120 27.73 11.93 0.94
CA PHE A 120 28.05 11.94 -0.48
C PHE A 120 26.83 11.58 -1.32
N PHE A 121 26.08 10.56 -0.93
CA PHE A 121 24.82 10.23 -1.57
C PHE A 121 23.74 11.29 -1.26
N VAL A 122 23.31 11.45 0.00
CA VAL A 122 22.10 12.23 0.31
C VAL A 122 22.22 13.72 0.00
N PHE A 123 23.44 14.29 0.04
CA PHE A 123 23.70 15.68 -0.30
C PHE A 123 24.39 15.82 -1.65
N GLY A 124 25.50 15.11 -1.88
CA GLY A 124 26.27 15.25 -3.12
C GLY A 124 25.47 14.84 -4.36
N ALA A 125 24.85 13.65 -4.34
CA ALA A 125 24.00 13.23 -5.45
C ALA A 125 22.74 14.10 -5.61
N PHE A 126 22.21 14.65 -4.51
CA PHE A 126 21.10 15.59 -4.60
C PHE A 126 21.49 16.86 -5.35
N VAL A 127 22.65 17.45 -5.01
CA VAL A 127 23.16 18.64 -5.70
C VAL A 127 23.42 18.32 -7.18
N ALA A 128 23.99 17.15 -7.46
CA ALA A 128 24.22 16.70 -8.81
C ALA A 128 22.94 16.57 -9.62
N LEU A 129 21.90 15.94 -9.06
CA LEU A 129 20.58 15.83 -9.68
C LEU A 129 19.95 17.20 -9.92
N ALA A 130 20.04 18.12 -8.95
CA ALA A 130 19.48 19.46 -9.10
C ALA A 130 20.16 20.27 -10.22
N LEU A 131 21.44 20.01 -10.50
CA LEU A 131 22.20 20.62 -11.60
C LEU A 131 21.94 19.92 -12.94
N TRP A 132 21.78 18.60 -12.92
CA TRP A 132 21.54 17.77 -14.11
C TRP A 132 20.11 17.86 -14.64
N MET A 133 19.14 18.08 -13.75
CA MET A 133 17.71 18.05 -14.05
C MET A 133 17.29 18.97 -15.21
N PRO A 134 17.70 20.25 -15.30
CA PRO A 134 17.31 21.09 -16.42
C PRO A 134 17.74 20.51 -17.77
N HIS A 135 18.99 20.05 -17.86
CA HIS A 135 19.56 19.46 -19.07
C HIS A 135 18.80 18.19 -19.45
N TYR A 136 18.52 17.32 -18.48
CA TYR A 136 17.74 16.10 -18.73
C TYR A 136 16.33 16.40 -19.25
N LEU A 137 15.62 17.38 -18.65
CA LEU A 137 14.27 17.73 -19.06
C LEU A 137 14.21 18.33 -20.47
N ILE A 138 15.21 19.11 -20.85
CA ILE A 138 15.31 19.71 -22.18
C ILE A 138 15.60 18.63 -23.21
N ASP A 139 16.62 17.79 -22.99
CA ASP A 139 17.10 16.90 -24.04
C ASP A 139 16.27 15.61 -24.17
N VAL A 140 15.75 15.06 -23.07
CA VAL A 140 15.00 13.80 -23.08
C VAL A 140 13.52 14.04 -23.34
N TYR A 141 12.95 15.10 -22.77
CA TYR A 141 11.51 15.38 -22.85
C TYR A 141 11.14 16.57 -23.73
N GLY A 142 12.11 17.26 -24.34
CA GLY A 142 11.85 18.39 -25.24
C GLY A 142 11.21 19.61 -24.56
N ILE A 143 11.40 19.75 -23.25
CA ILE A 143 10.75 20.80 -22.46
C ILE A 143 11.52 22.11 -22.57
N ASP A 144 10.81 23.24 -22.58
CA ASP A 144 11.44 24.55 -22.69
C ASP A 144 12.34 24.88 -21.49
N VAL A 145 13.38 25.68 -21.75
CA VAL A 145 14.41 26.05 -20.77
C VAL A 145 13.83 26.74 -19.53
N ARG A 146 12.75 27.53 -19.69
CA ARG A 146 12.11 28.24 -18.58
C ARG A 146 11.44 27.24 -17.64
N PHE A 147 10.64 26.32 -18.17
CA PHE A 147 10.00 25.30 -17.35
C PHE A 147 11.03 24.37 -16.69
N ALA A 148 12.04 23.91 -17.43
CA ALA A 148 13.11 23.07 -16.90
C ALA A 148 13.87 23.75 -15.75
N GLY A 149 14.18 25.05 -15.90
CA GLY A 149 14.77 25.87 -14.85
C GLY A 149 13.87 26.02 -13.62
N MET A 150 12.57 26.27 -13.81
CA MET A 150 11.58 26.38 -12.72
C MET A 150 11.41 25.05 -11.96
N ALA A 151 11.40 23.93 -12.67
CA ALA A 151 11.30 22.60 -12.07
C ALA A 151 12.52 22.30 -11.19
N ALA A 152 13.74 22.58 -11.67
CA ALA A 152 14.96 22.40 -10.88
C ALA A 152 15.08 23.36 -9.69
N ALA A 153 14.59 24.59 -9.83
CA ALA A 153 14.49 25.54 -8.72
C ALA A 153 13.52 25.04 -7.64
N SER A 154 12.34 24.57 -8.06
CA SER A 154 11.31 24.01 -7.17
C SER A 154 11.80 22.74 -6.46
N PHE A 155 12.54 21.89 -7.18
CA PHE A 155 13.18 20.70 -6.62
C PHE A 155 14.22 21.05 -5.54
N SER A 156 15.02 22.08 -5.77
CA SER A 156 16.01 22.57 -4.79
C SER A 156 15.35 23.18 -3.55
N LEU A 157 14.27 23.96 -3.75
CA LEU A 157 13.54 24.64 -2.70
C LEU A 157 12.83 23.64 -1.78
N SER A 158 12.10 22.70 -2.37
CA SER A 158 11.33 21.70 -1.64
C SER A 158 12.23 20.86 -0.73
N ALA A 159 13.39 20.43 -1.22
CA ALA A 159 14.34 19.71 -0.40
C ALA A 159 14.80 20.52 0.82
N SER A 160 15.04 21.82 0.68
CA SER A 160 15.51 22.64 1.81
C SER A 160 14.47 22.72 2.93
N LEU A 161 13.18 22.79 2.59
CA LEU A 161 12.07 22.75 3.55
C LEU A 161 11.97 21.39 4.25
N PHE A 162 12.05 20.30 3.48
CA PHE A 162 11.93 18.95 4.03
C PHE A 162 13.11 18.51 4.90
N ARG A 163 14.25 19.20 4.82
CA ARG A 163 15.39 18.92 5.70
C ARG A 163 15.05 19.17 7.17
N ALA A 164 14.33 20.25 7.47
CA ALA A 164 13.89 20.54 8.83
C ALA A 164 12.95 19.45 9.35
N TYR A 165 12.02 18.99 8.51
CA TYR A 165 11.14 17.87 8.82
C TYR A 165 11.91 16.55 9.05
N GLY A 166 12.96 16.29 8.27
CA GLY A 166 13.88 15.17 8.50
C GLY A 166 14.56 15.19 9.86
N GLY A 167 14.87 16.39 10.39
CA GLY A 167 15.39 16.58 11.74
C GLY A 167 14.39 16.13 12.80
N VAL A 168 13.13 16.59 12.68
CA VAL A 168 12.01 16.21 13.56
C VAL A 168 11.77 14.69 13.53
N LEU A 169 11.77 14.09 12.34
CA LEU A 169 11.63 12.65 12.18
C LEU A 169 12.80 11.89 12.80
N SER A 170 14.02 12.40 12.68
CA SER A 170 15.21 11.78 13.25
C SER A 170 15.22 11.88 14.79
N ASP A 171 14.61 12.92 15.36
CA ASP A 171 14.32 13.05 16.79
C ASP A 171 13.27 12.06 17.28
N LYS A 172 12.18 11.91 16.54
CA LYS A 172 11.06 11.05 16.94
C LYS A 172 11.30 9.56 16.71
N PHE A 173 11.87 9.17 15.57
CA PHE A 173 12.00 7.78 15.12
C PHE A 173 13.45 7.25 15.14
N GLY A 174 14.40 8.13 15.49
CA GLY A 174 15.83 7.85 15.45
C GLY A 174 16.44 8.04 14.05
N ALA A 175 17.64 8.62 14.01
CA ALA A 175 18.37 8.89 12.76
C ALA A 175 18.63 7.62 11.93
N ARG A 176 18.86 6.47 12.59
CA ARG A 176 19.10 5.19 11.91
C ARG A 176 17.89 4.74 11.08
N SER A 177 16.68 4.81 11.64
CA SER A 177 15.44 4.43 10.95
C SER A 177 15.18 5.32 9.75
N VAL A 178 15.40 6.63 9.91
CA VAL A 178 15.26 7.62 8.82
C VAL A 178 16.28 7.35 7.70
N MET A 179 17.49 6.91 8.02
CA MET A 179 18.49 6.50 7.02
C MET A 179 18.07 5.26 6.23
N TYR A 180 17.47 4.25 6.88
CA TYR A 180 16.90 3.10 6.18
C TYR A 180 15.79 3.48 5.23
N TRP A 181 14.86 4.35 5.66
CA TRP A 181 13.83 4.88 4.76
C TRP A 181 14.46 5.63 3.59
N THR A 182 15.41 6.52 3.88
CA THR A 182 16.09 7.32 2.86
C THR A 182 16.71 6.44 1.79
N PHE A 183 17.54 5.47 2.18
CA PHE A 183 18.22 4.61 1.21
C PHE A 183 17.29 3.60 0.56
N GLY A 184 16.35 3.00 1.30
CA GLY A 184 15.40 2.04 0.75
C GLY A 184 14.49 2.64 -0.32
N PHE A 185 13.84 3.77 -0.02
CA PHE A 185 13.01 4.47 -1.01
C PHE A 185 13.85 5.03 -2.16
N SER A 186 15.03 5.58 -1.87
CA SER A 186 15.93 6.05 -2.94
C SER A 186 16.35 4.93 -3.88
N MET A 187 16.59 3.72 -3.36
CA MET A 187 16.92 2.54 -4.17
C MET A 187 15.77 2.17 -5.13
N VAL A 188 14.53 2.19 -4.65
CA VAL A 188 13.34 1.92 -5.47
C VAL A 188 13.20 2.98 -6.57
N PHE A 189 13.25 4.27 -6.21
CA PHE A 189 13.08 5.34 -7.20
C PHE A 189 14.23 5.40 -8.20
N LEU A 190 15.47 5.20 -7.77
CA LEU A 190 16.63 5.18 -8.67
C LEU A 190 16.61 3.95 -9.58
N PHE A 191 16.12 2.80 -9.11
CA PHE A 191 15.89 1.64 -9.98
C PHE A 191 14.90 1.99 -11.10
N MET A 192 13.76 2.60 -10.75
CA MET A 192 12.76 3.03 -11.72
C MET A 192 13.31 4.06 -12.72
N LEU A 193 14.07 5.05 -12.25
CA LEU A 193 14.67 6.10 -13.08
C LEU A 193 15.86 5.60 -13.92
N SER A 194 16.53 4.53 -13.50
CA SER A 194 17.69 3.96 -14.21
C SER A 194 17.31 3.23 -15.50
N TYR A 195 16.04 2.83 -15.62
CA TYR A 195 15.58 2.05 -16.76
C TYR A 195 15.48 2.91 -18.03
N PRO A 196 16.31 2.65 -19.06
CA PRO A 196 16.25 3.43 -20.29
C PRO A 196 14.96 3.13 -21.06
N PRO A 197 14.51 4.06 -21.94
CA PRO A 197 13.56 3.72 -22.98
C PRO A 197 14.07 2.50 -23.73
N THR A 198 13.34 1.39 -23.65
CA THR A 198 13.81 0.10 -24.17
C THR A 198 12.73 -0.56 -24.99
N ASP A 199 13.11 -0.96 -26.21
CA ASP A 199 12.33 -1.83 -27.07
C ASP A 199 12.77 -3.28 -26.85
N TYR A 200 11.86 -4.10 -26.34
CA TYR A 200 12.05 -5.53 -26.14
C TYR A 200 11.51 -6.29 -27.34
N VAL A 201 12.29 -7.22 -27.86
CA VAL A 201 11.83 -8.21 -28.85
C VAL A 201 12.05 -9.60 -28.28
N ILE A 202 10.97 -10.29 -27.93
CA ILE A 202 11.00 -11.65 -27.41
C ILE A 202 10.69 -12.61 -28.56
N GLN A 203 11.59 -13.56 -28.85
CA GLN A 203 11.34 -14.61 -29.83
C GLN A 203 10.35 -15.62 -29.27
N GLY A 204 9.08 -15.50 -29.66
CA GLY A 204 8.02 -16.44 -29.31
C GLY A 204 7.88 -17.56 -30.34
N LYS A 205 7.23 -18.66 -29.94
CA LYS A 205 6.92 -19.79 -30.83
C LYS A 205 6.06 -19.40 -32.05
N ASP A 206 5.26 -18.34 -31.91
CA ASP A 206 4.33 -17.85 -32.93
C ASP A 206 4.86 -16.56 -33.60
N GLY A 207 6.12 -16.18 -33.36
CA GLY A 207 6.77 -14.99 -33.90
C GLY A 207 7.38 -14.06 -32.84
N PRO A 208 8.08 -12.99 -33.27
CA PRO A 208 8.66 -12.00 -32.38
C PRO A 208 7.57 -11.15 -31.70
N ILE A 209 7.59 -11.08 -30.37
CA ILE A 209 6.75 -10.18 -29.56
C ILE A 209 7.58 -8.94 -29.25
N ALA A 210 7.26 -7.82 -29.91
CA ALA A 210 7.90 -6.54 -29.67
C ALA A 210 7.09 -5.69 -28.70
N PHE A 211 7.73 -5.01 -27.75
CA PHE A 211 7.11 -3.98 -26.91
C PHE A 211 8.11 -2.94 -26.44
N SER A 212 7.66 -1.69 -26.29
CA SER A 212 8.48 -0.60 -25.78
C SER A 212 8.04 -0.19 -24.38
N THR A 213 9.00 0.22 -23.55
CA THR A 213 8.73 0.76 -22.22
C THR A 213 9.53 2.04 -22.02
N GLN A 214 8.85 3.12 -21.59
CA GLN A 214 9.45 4.42 -21.32
C GLN A 214 8.72 5.15 -20.19
N MET A 215 9.46 5.91 -19.38
CA MET A 215 8.87 6.72 -18.31
C MET A 215 8.48 8.10 -18.87
N GLY A 216 7.19 8.45 -18.79
CA GLY A 216 6.71 9.78 -19.17
C GLY A 216 7.21 10.91 -18.26
N LEU A 217 7.10 12.16 -18.74
CA LEU A 217 7.60 13.38 -18.07
C LEU A 217 7.10 13.54 -16.62
N TRP A 218 5.79 13.44 -16.40
CA TRP A 218 5.20 13.71 -15.09
C TRP A 218 5.53 12.61 -14.06
N PRO A 219 5.43 11.30 -14.39
CA PRO A 219 5.99 10.24 -13.54
C PRO A 219 7.46 10.47 -13.18
N PHE A 220 8.26 10.90 -14.15
CA PHE A 220 9.67 11.23 -13.93
C PHE A 220 9.83 12.38 -12.92
N ILE A 221 9.15 13.51 -13.12
CA ILE A 221 9.20 14.66 -12.19
C ILE A 221 8.76 14.23 -10.78
N VAL A 222 7.63 13.53 -10.65
CA VAL A 222 7.11 13.09 -9.35
C VAL A 222 8.08 12.14 -8.66
N THR A 223 8.64 11.17 -9.39
CA THR A 223 9.61 10.21 -8.87
C THR A 223 10.89 10.91 -8.42
N LEU A 224 11.37 11.88 -9.21
CA LEU A 224 12.55 12.65 -8.90
C LEU A 224 12.33 13.53 -7.65
N PHE A 225 11.18 14.20 -7.53
CA PHE A 225 10.83 14.98 -6.32
C PHE A 225 10.68 14.09 -5.08
N ALA A 226 10.07 12.92 -5.21
CA ALA A 226 9.97 11.94 -4.13
C ALA A 226 11.37 11.47 -3.68
N LEU A 227 12.26 11.16 -4.63
CA LEU A 227 13.66 10.87 -4.36
C LEU A 227 14.34 12.03 -3.60
N GLY A 228 14.17 13.26 -4.08
CA GLY A 228 14.72 14.47 -3.43
C GLY A 228 14.19 14.70 -2.01
N PHE A 229 12.92 14.40 -1.75
CA PHE A 229 12.32 14.42 -0.42
C PHE A 229 13.06 13.47 0.53
N PHE A 230 13.19 12.19 0.17
CA PHE A 230 13.87 11.20 1.01
C PHE A 230 15.35 11.51 1.20
N MET A 231 16.05 11.91 0.14
CA MET A 231 17.44 12.38 0.24
C MET A 231 17.55 13.55 1.22
N SER A 232 16.56 14.45 1.26
CA SER A 232 16.56 15.56 2.22
C SER A 232 16.39 15.11 3.67
N LEU A 233 15.55 14.11 3.93
CA LEU A 233 15.43 13.52 5.27
C LEU A 233 16.77 12.93 5.72
N GLY A 234 17.46 12.21 4.83
CA GLY A 234 18.77 11.64 5.10
C GLY A 234 19.84 12.67 5.43
N LYS A 235 19.82 13.87 4.81
CA LYS A 235 20.76 14.96 5.14
C LYS A 235 20.68 15.35 6.61
N ALA A 236 19.48 15.40 7.17
CA ALA A 236 19.26 15.71 8.58
C ALA A 236 19.66 14.54 9.48
N ALA A 237 19.31 13.30 9.09
CA ALA A 237 19.64 12.10 9.84
C ALA A 237 21.16 11.88 9.99
N VAL A 238 21.94 12.08 8.92
CA VAL A 238 23.42 12.00 8.98
C VAL A 238 23.98 13.03 9.96
N PHE A 239 23.53 14.28 9.89
CA PHE A 239 24.02 15.33 10.78
C PHE A 239 23.58 15.15 12.24
N LYS A 240 22.47 14.43 12.49
CA LYS A 240 22.10 14.00 13.82
C LYS A 240 23.05 12.93 14.39
N HIS A 241 23.58 12.02 13.56
CA HIS A 241 24.51 11.00 14.05
C HIS A 241 25.84 11.59 14.56
N ILE A 242 26.33 12.67 13.95
CA ILE A 242 27.63 13.25 14.27
C ILE A 242 27.78 13.66 15.76
N PRO A 243 26.90 14.49 16.35
CA PRO A 243 27.00 14.85 17.77
C PRO A 243 26.72 13.70 18.72
N VAL A 244 25.96 12.69 18.30
CA VAL A 244 25.68 11.49 19.12
C VAL A 244 26.93 10.61 19.25
N TYR A 245 27.66 10.39 18.16
CA TYR A 245 28.86 9.55 18.17
C TYR A 245 30.14 10.33 18.53
N TYR A 246 30.19 11.62 18.24
CA TYR A 246 31.38 12.46 18.41
C TYR A 246 31.04 13.83 19.05
N PRO A 247 30.46 13.86 20.27
CA PRO A 247 29.99 15.08 20.92
C PRO A 247 31.09 16.14 21.11
N ASN A 248 32.32 15.71 21.32
CA ASN A 248 33.47 16.59 21.51
C ASN A 248 34.15 17.03 20.21
N HIS A 249 33.75 16.48 19.06
CA HIS A 249 34.42 16.67 17.76
C HIS A 249 33.45 16.96 16.60
N VAL A 250 32.28 17.52 16.92
CA VAL A 250 31.21 17.81 15.93
C VAL A 250 31.70 18.66 14.77
N GLY A 251 32.51 19.69 15.05
CA GLY A 251 33.04 20.58 14.02
C GLY A 251 33.98 19.88 13.04
N ALA A 252 34.92 19.05 13.53
CA ALA A 252 35.88 18.35 12.70
C ALA A 252 35.23 17.21 11.88
N VAL A 253 34.40 16.39 12.52
CA VAL A 253 33.69 15.27 11.86
C VAL A 253 32.62 15.82 10.90
N GLY A 254 31.83 16.79 11.34
CA GLY A 254 30.86 17.49 10.51
C GLY A 254 31.50 18.17 9.31
N GLY A 255 32.67 18.79 9.52
CA GLY A 255 33.48 19.40 8.47
C GLY A 255 33.89 18.42 7.39
N LEU A 256 34.49 17.28 7.77
CA LEU A 256 34.90 16.26 6.80
C LEU A 256 33.69 15.67 6.05
N VAL A 257 32.63 15.30 6.78
CA VAL A 257 31.41 14.73 6.19
C VAL A 257 30.79 15.73 5.19
N GLY A 258 30.72 17.00 5.56
CA GLY A 258 30.25 18.08 4.70
C GLY A 258 31.12 18.29 3.46
N MET A 259 32.44 18.27 3.61
CA MET A 259 33.40 18.38 2.51
C MET A 259 33.23 17.24 1.51
N ILE A 260 33.14 15.99 1.98
CA ILE A 260 32.93 14.83 1.10
C ILE A 260 31.56 14.92 0.40
N GLY A 261 30.52 15.37 1.09
CA GLY A 261 29.24 15.68 0.46
C GLY A 261 29.35 16.70 -0.67
N GLY A 262 30.08 17.79 -0.44
CA GLY A 262 30.34 18.83 -1.45
C GLY A 262 31.14 18.30 -2.64
N LEU A 263 32.15 17.45 -2.39
CA LEU A 263 32.89 16.76 -3.45
C LEU A 263 31.97 15.87 -4.30
N GLY A 264 30.97 15.22 -3.71
CA GLY A 264 29.96 14.49 -4.48
C GLY A 264 29.16 15.37 -5.43
N GLY A 265 28.78 16.58 -5.00
CA GLY A 265 28.09 17.55 -5.85
C GLY A 265 28.94 18.08 -7.01
N PHE A 266 30.27 17.99 -6.91
CA PHE A 266 31.21 18.36 -7.98
C PHE A 266 31.56 17.18 -8.90
N MET A 267 31.87 16.02 -8.32
CA MET A 267 32.30 14.83 -9.06
C MET A 267 31.16 14.15 -9.83
N LEU A 268 29.97 14.06 -9.23
CA LEU A 268 28.85 13.31 -9.83
C LEU A 268 28.33 13.94 -11.14
N PRO A 269 28.16 15.27 -11.29
CA PRO A 269 27.78 15.84 -12.58
C PRO A 269 28.79 15.55 -13.70
N ILE A 270 30.08 15.58 -13.38
CA ILE A 270 31.14 15.22 -14.33
C ILE A 270 31.02 13.74 -14.70
N ALA A 271 30.78 12.87 -13.71
CA ALA A 271 30.55 11.45 -13.95
C ALA A 271 29.27 11.18 -14.75
N PHE A 272 28.20 11.96 -14.56
CA PHE A 272 26.96 11.86 -15.35
C PHE A 272 27.21 12.19 -16.82
N GLY A 273 27.94 13.28 -17.09
CA GLY A 273 28.37 13.63 -18.44
C GLY A 273 29.24 12.54 -19.07
N ALA A 274 30.29 12.10 -18.36
CA ALA A 274 31.17 11.06 -18.86
C ALA A 274 30.46 9.72 -19.11
N LEU A 275 29.50 9.34 -18.26
CA LEU A 275 28.69 8.14 -18.47
C LEU A 275 27.73 8.28 -19.65
N LEU A 276 27.13 9.47 -19.83
CA LEU A 276 26.32 9.75 -21.01
C LEU A 276 27.16 9.64 -22.28
N ASP A 277 28.35 10.25 -22.31
CA ASP A 277 29.27 10.20 -23.45
C ASP A 277 29.73 8.75 -23.76
N LEU A 278 29.96 7.95 -22.72
CA LEU A 278 30.43 6.57 -22.86
C LEU A 278 29.33 5.58 -23.27
N THR A 279 28.14 5.72 -22.69
CA THR A 279 27.04 4.76 -22.86
C THR A 279 26.04 5.16 -23.93
N GLY A 280 25.95 6.45 -24.26
CA GLY A 280 24.89 7.03 -25.09
C GLY A 280 23.51 7.06 -24.41
N ILE A 281 23.42 6.71 -23.12
CA ILE A 281 22.15 6.53 -22.41
C ILE A 281 21.99 7.60 -21.33
N TYR A 282 20.96 8.44 -21.45
CA TYR A 282 20.65 9.50 -20.46
C TYR A 282 20.36 8.96 -19.06
N THR A 283 19.75 7.77 -18.92
CA THR A 283 19.43 7.17 -17.62
C THR A 283 20.63 6.57 -16.88
N SER A 284 21.81 6.51 -17.52
CA SER A 284 23.04 6.00 -16.92
C SER A 284 23.44 6.75 -15.64
N CYS A 285 23.13 8.05 -15.55
CA CYS A 285 23.33 8.84 -14.35
C CYS A 285 22.55 8.29 -13.14
N PHE A 286 21.30 7.87 -13.33
CA PHE A 286 20.48 7.26 -12.28
C PHE A 286 20.96 5.85 -11.93
N ALA A 287 21.46 5.09 -12.91
CA ALA A 287 22.09 3.79 -12.65
C ALA A 287 23.33 3.91 -11.75
N LEU A 288 24.18 4.91 -11.99
CA LEU A 288 25.32 5.22 -11.11
C LEU A 288 24.85 5.51 -9.68
N LEU A 289 23.82 6.34 -9.54
CA LEU A 289 23.26 6.66 -8.22
C LEU A 289 22.61 5.45 -7.55
N PHE A 290 21.96 4.58 -8.33
CA PHE A 290 21.39 3.31 -7.85
C PHE A 290 22.48 2.41 -7.25
N ILE A 291 23.61 2.25 -7.96
CA ILE A 291 24.76 1.50 -7.45
C ILE A 291 25.31 2.16 -6.18
N LEU A 292 25.47 3.48 -6.18
CA LEU A 292 25.97 4.23 -5.04
C LEU A 292 25.08 4.04 -3.79
N VAL A 293 23.75 4.12 -3.93
CA VAL A 293 22.83 3.92 -2.81
C VAL A 293 22.79 2.46 -2.36
N ALA A 294 22.88 1.51 -3.28
CA ALA A 294 22.95 0.09 -2.96
C ALA A 294 24.20 -0.23 -2.13
N ILE A 295 25.36 0.34 -2.49
CA ILE A 295 26.59 0.23 -1.71
C ILE A 295 26.42 0.88 -0.34
N ALA A 296 25.89 2.10 -0.27
CA ALA A 296 25.68 2.81 0.98
C ALA A 296 24.74 2.06 1.93
N LEU A 297 23.62 1.54 1.41
CA LEU A 297 22.63 0.75 2.14
C LEU A 297 23.22 -0.57 2.64
N THR A 298 23.91 -1.30 1.77
CA THR A 298 24.53 -2.59 2.10
C THR A 298 25.59 -2.40 3.18
N TRP A 299 26.49 -1.44 3.01
CA TRP A 299 27.51 -1.14 4.01
C TRP A 299 26.88 -0.69 5.33
N MET A 300 25.83 0.15 5.29
CA MET A 300 25.08 0.51 6.49
C MET A 300 24.50 -0.71 7.20
N HIS A 301 23.80 -1.57 6.48
CA HIS A 301 23.17 -2.75 7.06
C HIS A 301 24.18 -3.74 7.65
N LEU A 302 25.24 -4.07 6.89
CA LEU A 302 26.29 -4.98 7.37
C LEU A 302 27.02 -4.43 8.59
N SER A 303 27.34 -3.14 8.59
CA SER A 303 28.03 -2.53 9.72
C SER A 303 27.15 -2.39 10.96
N ILE A 304 25.84 -2.19 10.80
CA ILE A 304 24.88 -2.24 11.91
C ILE A 304 24.82 -3.65 12.49
N ARG A 305 24.66 -4.68 11.65
CA ARG A 305 24.68 -6.07 12.12
C ARG A 305 25.99 -6.47 12.80
N ALA A 306 27.13 -6.01 12.28
CA ALA A 306 28.42 -6.26 12.89
C ALA A 306 28.54 -5.60 14.28
N MET A 307 28.08 -4.36 14.43
CA MET A 307 28.05 -3.66 15.73
C MET A 307 27.08 -4.34 16.72
N GLU A 308 25.92 -4.79 16.25
CA GLU A 308 24.93 -5.50 17.09
C GLU A 308 25.44 -6.87 17.55
N ARG A 309 26.11 -7.62 16.66
CA ARG A 309 26.82 -8.87 17.01
C ARG A 309 27.93 -8.64 18.02
N ALA A 310 28.75 -7.62 17.83
CA ALA A 310 29.83 -7.28 18.75
C ALA A 310 29.31 -6.84 20.15
N ALA A 311 28.14 -6.20 20.20
CA ALA A 311 27.55 -5.72 21.46
C ALA A 311 26.79 -6.80 22.25
N HIS A 312 26.29 -7.86 21.59
CA HIS A 312 25.41 -8.85 22.20
C HIS A 312 25.95 -10.30 22.22
N GLY A 313 27.13 -10.59 21.64
CA GLY A 313 27.79 -11.91 21.74
C GLY A 313 26.97 -13.08 21.15
N GLU A 314 27.26 -14.33 21.60
CA GLU A 314 26.58 -15.59 21.20
C GLU A 314 25.07 -15.63 21.50
N ALA A 315 24.50 -14.63 22.18
CA ALA A 315 23.06 -14.56 22.43
C ALA A 315 22.24 -14.36 21.13
N LEU A 316 22.85 -13.82 20.07
CA LEU A 316 22.24 -13.66 18.75
C LEU A 316 22.17 -14.97 17.95
N ASP A 317 23.04 -15.94 18.22
CA ASP A 317 23.07 -17.24 17.52
C ASP A 317 22.01 -18.22 18.06
N ARG A 318 21.34 -17.86 19.18
CA ARG A 318 20.17 -18.57 19.73
C ARG A 318 18.83 -18.02 19.26
N LEU A 319 18.86 -16.97 18.43
CA LEU A 319 17.66 -16.40 17.85
C LEU A 319 17.36 -17.09 16.50
N PRO A 320 16.08 -17.26 16.14
CA PRO A 320 15.72 -17.87 14.86
C PRO A 320 16.32 -17.08 13.69
N GLU A 321 16.74 -17.80 12.65
CA GLU A 321 17.48 -17.27 11.48
C GLU A 321 16.72 -16.16 10.72
N LEU A 322 15.40 -16.09 10.90
CA LEU A 322 14.50 -15.13 10.29
C LEU A 322 13.95 -14.14 11.34
N PRO A 323 14.24 -12.82 11.22
CA PRO A 323 13.79 -11.77 12.14
C PRO A 323 12.27 -11.68 12.34
N GLU A 324 11.49 -12.20 11.40
CA GLU A 324 10.02 -12.14 11.36
C GLU A 324 9.35 -13.12 12.32
N MET A 325 10.11 -14.05 12.91
CA MET A 325 9.63 -15.00 13.92
C MET A 325 9.84 -14.54 15.37
N GLN A 326 10.36 -13.33 15.57
CA GLN A 326 10.45 -12.70 16.89
C GLN A 326 9.22 -11.84 17.17
N ASP A 327 8.74 -11.87 18.42
CA ASP A 327 7.75 -10.94 18.92
C ASP A 327 8.37 -9.52 18.91
N ILE A 328 8.02 -8.70 17.91
CA ILE A 328 8.62 -7.37 17.64
C ILE A 328 8.21 -6.32 18.70
N HIS A 329 7.41 -6.70 19.68
CA HIS A 329 6.91 -5.80 20.72
C HIS A 329 7.67 -6.01 22.05
N HIS A 330 8.72 -5.23 22.24
CA HIS A 330 9.19 -4.87 23.57
C HIS A 330 8.42 -3.62 24.03
N PRO A 331 7.46 -3.74 24.97
CA PRO A 331 6.64 -2.60 25.44
C PRO A 331 7.49 -1.43 25.97
N GLU A 332 8.75 -1.68 26.35
CA GLU A 332 9.65 -0.67 26.92
C GLU A 332 10.44 0.15 25.88
N ARG A 333 10.46 -0.21 24.57
CA ARG A 333 11.36 0.43 23.58
C ARG A 333 10.71 0.96 22.31
N THR A 334 9.46 0.64 22.02
CA THR A 334 8.79 1.07 20.77
C THR A 334 7.48 1.80 21.09
N VAL A 335 7.55 3.08 21.47
CA VAL A 335 6.34 3.90 21.61
C VAL A 335 5.85 4.30 20.23
N MET A 336 5.02 3.47 19.61
CA MET A 336 4.31 3.86 18.40
C MET A 336 3.24 4.90 18.78
N PRO A 337 3.27 6.13 18.23
CA PRO A 337 2.25 7.13 18.55
C PRO A 337 0.87 6.59 18.16
N ARG A 338 -0.10 6.70 19.09
CA ARG A 338 -1.50 6.23 18.97
C ARG A 338 -1.78 4.74 19.20
N VAL A 339 -0.83 4.02 19.81
CA VAL A 339 -1.15 2.73 20.43
C VAL A 339 -2.06 2.97 21.63
N LEU A 340 -3.14 2.22 21.71
CA LEU A 340 -4.03 2.16 22.85
C LEU A 340 -3.51 1.07 23.79
N GLU A 341 -2.87 1.48 24.88
CA GLU A 341 -2.37 0.58 25.93
C GLU A 341 -3.51 0.06 26.81
N ASP A 342 -4.42 0.95 27.24
CA ASP A 342 -5.65 0.59 27.95
C ASP A 342 -6.85 0.61 26.98
N TRP A 343 -7.29 -0.59 26.56
CA TRP A 343 -8.46 -0.78 25.71
C TRP A 343 -9.43 -1.80 26.30
N ARG A 344 -10.48 -1.32 26.96
CA ARG A 344 -11.49 -2.14 27.64
C ARG A 344 -12.89 -1.93 27.02
N PRO A 345 -13.13 -2.40 25.77
CA PRO A 345 -14.38 -2.14 25.07
C PRO A 345 -15.61 -2.76 25.78
N GLU A 346 -15.41 -3.80 26.60
CA GLU A 346 -16.47 -4.45 27.37
C GLU A 346 -16.88 -3.68 28.65
N ASP A 347 -16.10 -2.69 29.09
CA ASP A 347 -16.46 -1.83 30.22
C ASP A 347 -17.41 -0.73 29.77
N ALA A 348 -18.63 -0.72 30.31
CA ALA A 348 -19.69 0.20 29.89
C ALA A 348 -19.35 1.68 30.09
N ARG A 349 -18.61 2.04 31.16
CA ARG A 349 -18.20 3.43 31.41
C ARG A 349 -17.12 3.85 30.43
N PHE A 350 -16.09 3.02 30.27
CA PHE A 350 -15.03 3.27 29.29
C PHE A 350 -15.58 3.41 27.86
N TRP A 351 -16.52 2.53 27.49
CA TRP A 351 -17.14 2.54 26.16
C TRP A 351 -17.91 3.83 25.91
N ALA A 352 -18.71 4.28 26.88
CA ALA A 352 -19.51 5.50 26.77
C ALA A 352 -18.64 6.77 26.69
N GLU A 353 -17.57 6.86 27.49
CA GLU A 353 -16.75 8.08 27.60
C GLU A 353 -15.69 8.19 26.49
N LYS A 354 -15.08 7.08 26.07
CA LYS A 354 -13.91 7.10 25.17
C LYS A 354 -13.96 6.04 24.07
N GLY A 355 -14.26 4.79 24.43
CA GLY A 355 -14.14 3.63 23.54
C GLY A 355 -14.96 3.78 22.25
N ARG A 356 -16.23 4.17 22.37
CA ARG A 356 -17.15 4.25 21.24
C ARG A 356 -16.72 5.27 20.18
N ALA A 357 -16.21 6.43 20.60
CA ALA A 357 -15.73 7.47 19.67
C ALA A 357 -14.51 7.00 18.87
N VAL A 358 -13.55 6.34 19.54
CA VAL A 358 -12.34 5.80 18.92
C VAL A 358 -12.68 4.65 17.96
N ALA A 359 -13.56 3.74 18.37
CA ALA A 359 -14.00 2.62 17.54
C ALA A 359 -14.74 3.09 16.28
N ARG A 360 -15.67 4.05 16.41
CA ARG A 360 -16.38 4.62 15.26
C ARG A 360 -15.43 5.34 14.29
N ARG A 361 -14.43 6.07 14.79
CA ARG A 361 -13.41 6.70 13.92
C ARG A 361 -12.66 5.64 13.11
N ASN A 362 -12.20 4.57 13.74
CA ASN A 362 -11.48 3.49 13.05
C ASN A 362 -12.38 2.79 12.02
N LEU A 363 -13.64 2.54 12.36
CA LEU A 363 -14.63 1.97 11.44
C LEU A 363 -14.88 2.85 10.21
N TRP A 364 -15.12 4.16 10.41
CA TRP A 364 -15.40 5.09 9.32
C TRP A 364 -14.20 5.43 8.44
N ILE A 365 -12.98 5.10 8.87
CA ILE A 365 -11.79 5.16 8.02
C ILE A 365 -11.57 3.82 7.29
N SER A 366 -11.85 2.70 7.97
CA SER A 366 -11.73 1.35 7.39
C SER A 366 -12.73 1.13 6.24
N ILE A 367 -13.96 1.64 6.36
CA ILE A 367 -15.00 1.47 5.31
C ILE A 367 -14.55 2.04 3.96
N PRO A 368 -14.13 3.33 3.83
CA PRO A 368 -13.63 3.88 2.58
C PRO A 368 -12.40 3.15 2.05
N ALA A 369 -11.44 2.79 2.92
CA ALA A 369 -10.25 2.05 2.51
C ALA A 369 -10.60 0.68 1.92
N LEU A 370 -11.56 -0.02 2.54
CA LEU A 370 -12.04 -1.31 2.06
C LEU A 370 -12.87 -1.17 0.78
N LEU A 371 -13.72 -0.14 0.67
CA LEU A 371 -14.47 0.17 -0.54
C LEU A 371 -13.54 0.38 -1.74
N LEU A 372 -12.46 1.14 -1.56
CA LEU A 372 -11.44 1.33 -2.59
C LEU A 372 -10.73 0.02 -2.93
N ALA A 373 -10.45 -0.82 -1.93
CA ALA A 373 -9.85 -2.13 -2.15
C ALA A 373 -10.73 -3.04 -3.04
N PHE A 374 -12.04 -3.10 -2.80
CA PHE A 374 -12.97 -3.83 -3.67
C PHE A 374 -13.12 -3.19 -5.06
N SER A 375 -13.04 -1.87 -5.14
CA SER A 375 -13.09 -1.14 -6.42
C SER A 375 -11.90 -1.54 -7.31
N VAL A 376 -10.68 -1.47 -6.77
CA VAL A 376 -9.45 -1.86 -7.49
C VAL A 376 -9.42 -3.37 -7.77
N TRP A 377 -9.93 -4.19 -6.84
CA TRP A 377 -9.97 -5.64 -7.01
C TRP A 377 -10.80 -6.07 -8.23
N MET A 378 -11.92 -5.40 -8.49
CA MET A 378 -12.85 -5.76 -9.55
C MET A 378 -12.72 -4.89 -10.81
N VAL A 379 -11.75 -3.98 -10.89
CA VAL A 379 -11.61 -3.01 -12.00
C VAL A 379 -11.56 -3.68 -13.37
N TRP A 380 -10.94 -4.86 -13.46
CA TRP A 380 -10.84 -5.65 -14.68
C TRP A 380 -12.20 -6.07 -15.26
N SER A 381 -13.24 -6.20 -14.43
CA SER A 381 -14.59 -6.53 -14.90
C SER A 381 -15.16 -5.49 -15.87
N MET A 382 -14.75 -4.22 -15.75
CA MET A 382 -15.10 -3.16 -16.70
C MET A 382 -14.05 -2.99 -17.79
N VAL A 383 -12.77 -3.09 -17.44
CA VAL A 383 -11.67 -2.81 -18.36
C VAL A 383 -11.67 -3.77 -19.54
N ILE A 384 -11.69 -5.08 -19.28
CA ILE A 384 -11.65 -6.11 -20.33
C ILE A 384 -12.85 -6.03 -21.28
N ALA A 385 -13.98 -5.54 -20.78
CA ALA A 385 -15.19 -5.39 -21.57
C ALA A 385 -15.11 -4.17 -22.50
N ARG A 386 -14.05 -3.36 -22.48
CA ARG A 386 -13.82 -2.21 -23.37
C ARG A 386 -12.51 -2.29 -24.16
N LEU A 387 -11.53 -3.10 -23.74
CA LEU A 387 -10.24 -3.26 -24.43
C LEU A 387 -10.37 -3.49 -25.96
N PRO A 388 -11.27 -4.37 -26.46
CA PRO A 388 -11.37 -4.57 -27.91
C PRO A 388 -11.83 -3.33 -28.70
N ALA A 389 -12.55 -2.41 -28.05
CA ALA A 389 -13.04 -1.20 -28.71
C ALA A 389 -11.94 -0.16 -28.96
N ILE A 390 -10.79 -0.29 -28.29
CA ILE A 390 -9.65 0.64 -28.38
C ILE A 390 -8.40 -0.06 -28.97
N GLY A 391 -8.59 -1.12 -29.75
CA GLY A 391 -7.53 -1.74 -30.55
C GLY A 391 -6.78 -2.93 -29.92
N PHE A 392 -7.14 -3.40 -28.72
CA PHE A 392 -6.55 -4.62 -28.16
C PHE A 392 -7.22 -5.88 -28.73
N ASP A 393 -6.44 -6.72 -29.41
CA ASP A 393 -6.90 -7.98 -30.00
C ASP A 393 -6.65 -9.18 -29.07
N PHE A 394 -7.29 -9.18 -27.90
CA PHE A 394 -7.23 -10.32 -26.97
C PHE A 394 -8.39 -11.28 -27.19
N ALA A 395 -8.09 -12.58 -27.19
CA ALA A 395 -9.10 -13.63 -27.30
C ALA A 395 -10.07 -13.58 -26.09
N PRO A 396 -11.34 -14.01 -26.24
CA PRO A 396 -12.29 -14.05 -25.13
C PRO A 396 -11.76 -14.80 -23.90
N GLU A 397 -11.03 -15.91 -24.09
CA GLU A 397 -10.41 -16.65 -23.00
C GLU A 397 -9.37 -15.80 -22.23
N GLN A 398 -8.56 -15.02 -22.94
CA GLN A 398 -7.58 -14.11 -22.34
C GLN A 398 -8.27 -13.01 -21.53
N LEU A 399 -9.35 -12.43 -22.04
CA LEU A 399 -10.13 -11.44 -21.30
C LEU A 399 -10.73 -12.03 -20.01
N PHE A 400 -11.28 -13.25 -20.05
CA PHE A 400 -11.78 -13.94 -18.86
C PHE A 400 -10.66 -14.31 -17.87
N TRP A 401 -9.44 -14.61 -18.34
CA TRP A 401 -8.28 -14.79 -17.47
C TRP A 401 -7.95 -13.51 -16.69
N LEU A 402 -7.94 -12.35 -17.34
CA LEU A 402 -7.73 -11.07 -16.67
C LEU A 402 -8.82 -10.75 -15.64
N ALA A 403 -10.07 -11.18 -15.89
CA ALA A 403 -11.14 -11.09 -14.89
C ALA A 403 -10.90 -12.01 -13.68
N ALA A 404 -10.29 -13.18 -13.88
CA ALA A 404 -10.16 -14.24 -12.89
C ALA A 404 -8.96 -14.05 -11.95
N LEU A 405 -7.81 -13.58 -12.47
CA LEU A 405 -6.55 -13.49 -11.73
C LEU A 405 -6.55 -12.61 -10.46
N PRO A 406 -7.28 -11.49 -10.40
CA PRO A 406 -7.36 -10.69 -9.17
C PRO A 406 -7.93 -11.53 -8.02
N ALA A 407 -8.90 -12.40 -8.29
CA ALA A 407 -9.48 -13.27 -7.27
C ALA A 407 -8.51 -14.37 -6.82
N LEU A 408 -7.71 -14.94 -7.74
CA LEU A 408 -6.71 -15.96 -7.42
C LEU A 408 -5.65 -15.43 -6.43
N SER A 409 -5.04 -14.31 -6.79
CA SER A 409 -4.03 -13.63 -5.97
C SER A 409 -4.64 -13.11 -4.67
N GLY A 410 -5.82 -12.48 -4.72
CA GLY A 410 -6.51 -11.99 -3.54
C GLY A 410 -6.90 -13.09 -2.55
N ALA A 411 -7.43 -14.21 -3.02
CA ALA A 411 -7.76 -15.38 -2.18
C ALA A 411 -6.52 -15.93 -1.47
N THR A 412 -5.42 -16.07 -2.21
CA THR A 412 -4.14 -16.56 -1.68
C THR A 412 -3.57 -15.60 -0.63
N LEU A 413 -3.58 -14.30 -0.91
CA LEU A 413 -3.06 -13.27 -0.01
C LEU A 413 -3.93 -13.05 1.23
N ARG A 414 -5.26 -13.29 1.15
CA ARG A 414 -6.17 -13.20 2.31
C ARG A 414 -5.71 -14.07 3.48
N ILE A 415 -5.15 -15.25 3.19
CA ILE A 415 -4.62 -16.16 4.21
C ILE A 415 -3.55 -15.45 5.05
N PHE A 416 -2.66 -14.69 4.41
CA PHE A 416 -1.57 -14.00 5.08
C PHE A 416 -1.99 -12.65 5.69
N TYR A 417 -2.84 -11.89 4.99
CA TYR A 417 -3.22 -10.53 5.39
C TYR A 417 -3.93 -10.48 6.75
N GLY A 418 -4.71 -11.50 7.10
CA GLY A 418 -5.32 -11.61 8.43
C GLY A 418 -4.29 -11.60 9.57
N PHE A 419 -3.10 -12.17 9.36
CA PHE A 419 -2.03 -12.24 10.34
C PHE A 419 -1.19 -10.96 10.44
N MET A 420 -1.24 -10.10 9.41
CA MET A 420 -0.42 -8.89 9.38
C MET A 420 -0.90 -7.83 10.38
N VAL A 421 -2.17 -7.85 10.77
CA VAL A 421 -2.73 -6.88 11.74
C VAL A 421 -2.16 -7.08 13.15
N PRO A 422 -2.14 -8.30 13.72
CA PRO A 422 -1.42 -8.56 14.97
C PRO A 422 0.08 -8.23 14.94
N ILE A 423 0.74 -8.36 13.78
CA ILE A 423 2.19 -8.17 13.64
C ILE A 423 2.57 -6.68 13.53
N PHE A 424 1.88 -5.94 12.66
CA PHE A 424 2.25 -4.56 12.31
C PHE A 424 1.35 -3.50 12.95
N GLY A 425 0.23 -3.92 13.56
CA GLY A 425 -0.83 -3.03 13.99
C GLY A 425 -1.79 -2.66 12.86
N GLY A 426 -3.07 -2.46 13.22
CA GLY A 426 -4.14 -2.17 12.27
C GLY A 426 -3.96 -0.87 11.49
N ARG A 427 -3.40 0.17 12.12
CA ARG A 427 -3.19 1.49 11.49
C ARG A 427 -2.11 1.42 10.42
N LEU A 428 -0.94 0.88 10.76
CA LEU A 428 0.17 0.75 9.81
C LEU A 428 -0.23 -0.18 8.66
N TRP A 429 -0.80 -1.34 8.97
CA TRP A 429 -1.16 -2.30 7.93
C TRP A 429 -2.26 -1.78 7.00
N THR A 430 -3.29 -1.11 7.52
CA THR A 430 -4.32 -0.48 6.66
C THR A 430 -3.70 0.61 5.77
N THR A 431 -2.75 1.38 6.30
CA THR A 431 -2.03 2.40 5.52
C THR A 431 -1.26 1.77 4.36
N VAL A 432 -0.43 0.76 4.63
CA VAL A 432 0.43 0.11 3.64
C VAL A 432 -0.41 -0.67 2.62
N SER A 433 -1.39 -1.44 3.06
CA SER A 433 -2.25 -2.25 2.18
C SER A 433 -3.22 -1.41 1.33
N THR A 434 -3.57 -0.19 1.77
CA THR A 434 -4.30 0.77 0.92
C THR A 434 -3.35 1.44 -0.08
N ALA A 435 -2.15 1.86 0.36
CA ALA A 435 -1.17 2.50 -0.51
C ALA A 435 -0.68 1.58 -1.64
N SER A 436 -0.56 0.28 -1.39
CA SER A 436 -0.13 -0.69 -2.40
C SER A 436 -1.08 -0.77 -3.60
N LEU A 437 -2.35 -0.39 -3.44
CA LEU A 437 -3.34 -0.33 -4.53
C LEU A 437 -3.02 0.75 -5.57
N LEU A 438 -2.13 1.71 -5.26
CA LEU A 438 -1.63 2.67 -6.23
C LEU A 438 -0.88 1.99 -7.37
N LEU A 439 -0.18 0.89 -7.10
CA LEU A 439 0.60 0.15 -8.10
C LEU A 439 -0.29 -0.36 -9.24
N PRO A 440 -1.33 -1.18 -9.01
CA PRO A 440 -2.22 -1.60 -10.08
C PRO A 440 -3.06 -0.45 -10.65
N ALA A 441 -3.53 0.51 -9.84
CA ALA A 441 -4.36 1.61 -10.35
C ALA A 441 -3.61 2.50 -11.36
N ILE A 442 -2.37 2.88 -11.04
CA ILE A 442 -1.52 3.66 -11.95
C ILE A 442 -1.08 2.79 -13.13
N GLY A 443 -0.66 1.55 -12.88
CA GLY A 443 -0.21 0.63 -13.91
C GLY A 443 -1.27 0.35 -14.97
N ILE A 444 -2.52 0.12 -14.57
CA ILE A 444 -3.66 -0.05 -15.50
C ILE A 444 -3.89 1.22 -16.30
N GLY A 445 -3.87 2.39 -15.65
CA GLY A 445 -4.07 3.67 -16.32
C GLY A 445 -3.10 3.92 -17.46
N TYR A 446 -1.84 3.48 -17.34
CA TYR A 446 -0.86 3.54 -18.43
C TYR A 446 -0.97 2.39 -19.43
N ALA A 447 -1.13 1.15 -18.96
CA ALA A 447 -1.14 -0.03 -19.82
C ALA A 447 -2.26 -0.01 -20.88
N VAL A 448 -3.43 0.55 -20.54
CA VAL A 448 -4.56 0.62 -21.47
C VAL A 448 -4.41 1.69 -22.56
N GLN A 449 -3.42 2.58 -22.45
CA GLN A 449 -3.21 3.67 -23.42
C GLN A 449 -2.53 3.20 -24.71
N ASN A 450 -1.79 2.08 -24.66
CA ASN A 450 -1.07 1.56 -25.81
C ASN A 450 -1.59 0.14 -26.17
N PRO A 451 -2.27 -0.05 -27.31
CA PRO A 451 -2.71 -1.35 -27.81
C PRO A 451 -1.60 -2.40 -27.96
N GLU A 452 -0.35 -1.96 -28.13
CA GLU A 452 0.82 -2.85 -28.24
C GLU A 452 1.32 -3.36 -26.87
N THR A 453 0.69 -2.95 -25.77
CA THR A 453 1.09 -3.40 -24.43
C THR A 453 0.92 -4.93 -24.31
N PRO A 454 1.99 -5.68 -23.98
CA PRO A 454 1.94 -7.14 -23.91
C PRO A 454 0.90 -7.65 -22.93
N TYR A 455 0.19 -8.71 -23.31
CA TYR A 455 -0.75 -9.42 -22.45
C TYR A 455 -0.15 -9.81 -21.09
N PHE A 456 1.16 -10.12 -21.03
CA PHE A 456 1.85 -10.40 -19.77
C PHE A 456 1.78 -9.26 -18.75
N ILE A 457 1.86 -8.00 -19.19
CA ILE A 457 1.73 -6.84 -18.29
C ILE A 457 0.32 -6.79 -17.72
N PHE A 458 -0.70 -7.07 -18.52
CA PHE A 458 -2.08 -7.19 -18.05
C PHE A 458 -2.23 -8.31 -17.01
N LEU A 459 -1.59 -9.47 -17.19
CA LEU A 459 -1.57 -10.56 -16.20
C LEU A 459 -0.97 -10.11 -14.86
N VAL A 460 0.17 -9.41 -14.89
CA VAL A 460 0.83 -8.90 -13.67
C VAL A 460 -0.06 -7.87 -12.97
N LEU A 461 -0.63 -6.93 -13.72
CA LEU A 461 -1.53 -5.92 -13.15
C LEU A 461 -2.83 -6.54 -12.59
N ALA A 462 -3.36 -7.58 -13.24
CA ALA A 462 -4.49 -8.35 -12.73
C ALA A 462 -4.17 -9.08 -11.42
N LEU A 463 -2.97 -9.69 -11.31
CA LEU A 463 -2.50 -10.26 -10.05
C LEU A 463 -2.32 -9.19 -8.96
N LEU A 464 -1.79 -8.01 -9.31
CA LEU A 464 -1.64 -6.91 -8.36
C LEU A 464 -2.99 -6.34 -7.87
N CYS A 465 -4.04 -6.33 -8.70
CA CYS A 465 -5.40 -6.00 -8.24
C CYS A 465 -5.88 -6.91 -7.11
N GLY A 466 -5.35 -8.14 -7.00
CA GLY A 466 -5.66 -9.05 -5.89
C GLY A 466 -5.24 -8.54 -4.52
N LEU A 467 -4.30 -7.59 -4.43
CA LEU A 467 -4.00 -6.88 -3.17
C LEU A 467 -5.29 -6.30 -2.56
N GLY A 468 -6.18 -5.73 -3.38
CA GLY A 468 -7.46 -5.20 -2.92
C GLY A 468 -8.38 -6.29 -2.33
N GLY A 469 -8.38 -7.48 -2.92
CA GLY A 469 -9.12 -8.63 -2.38
C GLY A 469 -8.60 -9.08 -1.01
N ALA A 470 -7.29 -9.00 -0.79
CA ALA A 470 -6.63 -9.39 0.45
C ALA A 470 -6.97 -8.46 1.64
N ASN A 471 -7.17 -7.16 1.38
CA ASN A 471 -7.49 -6.15 2.39
C ASN A 471 -8.74 -6.48 3.22
N PHE A 472 -9.68 -7.26 2.67
CA PHE A 472 -10.86 -7.71 3.41
C PHE A 472 -10.49 -8.49 4.68
N ALA A 473 -9.55 -9.43 4.59
CA ALA A 473 -9.19 -10.27 5.73
C ALA A 473 -8.59 -9.42 6.88
N SER A 474 -7.64 -8.55 6.54
CA SER A 474 -7.02 -7.64 7.51
C SER A 474 -7.99 -6.59 8.05
N SER A 475 -8.85 -6.00 7.21
CA SER A 475 -9.82 -4.98 7.64
C SER A 475 -10.82 -5.55 8.65
N MET A 476 -11.34 -6.75 8.37
CA MET A 476 -12.29 -7.43 9.26
C MET A 476 -11.62 -7.86 10.58
N ALA A 477 -10.41 -8.40 10.52
CA ALA A 477 -9.63 -8.74 11.72
C ALA A 477 -9.39 -7.51 12.59
N ASN A 478 -8.96 -6.40 11.97
CA ASN A 478 -8.68 -5.15 12.67
C ASN A 478 -9.91 -4.56 13.36
N ILE A 479 -11.00 -4.34 12.61
CA ILE A 479 -12.24 -3.76 13.16
C ILE A 479 -12.83 -4.65 14.27
N GLY A 480 -12.63 -5.97 14.17
CA GLY A 480 -13.07 -6.92 15.20
C GLY A 480 -12.47 -6.69 16.59
N TYR A 481 -11.35 -5.98 16.73
CA TYR A 481 -10.73 -5.64 18.02
C TYR A 481 -11.27 -4.33 18.64
N PHE A 482 -11.91 -3.46 17.85
CA PHE A 482 -12.37 -2.15 18.30
C PHE A 482 -13.76 -2.16 18.95
N PHE A 483 -14.56 -3.21 18.80
CA PHE A 483 -15.95 -3.20 19.24
C PHE A 483 -16.21 -4.27 20.32
N PRO A 484 -17.04 -3.98 21.34
CA PRO A 484 -17.48 -4.98 22.31
C PRO A 484 -18.32 -6.05 21.64
N LYS A 485 -18.43 -7.23 22.28
CA LYS A 485 -19.22 -8.37 21.77
C LYS A 485 -20.63 -7.99 21.32
N ALA A 486 -21.30 -7.08 22.03
CA ALA A 486 -22.66 -6.63 21.73
C ALA A 486 -22.78 -5.83 20.42
N GLU A 487 -21.78 -5.02 20.05
CA GLU A 487 -21.81 -4.18 18.83
C GLU A 487 -20.94 -4.73 17.69
N LYS A 488 -20.07 -5.69 17.97
CA LYS A 488 -19.09 -6.25 17.02
C LYS A 488 -19.72 -6.82 15.76
N GLY A 489 -20.80 -7.59 15.89
CA GLY A 489 -21.50 -8.17 14.74
C GLY A 489 -21.97 -7.09 13.74
N ASN A 490 -22.59 -6.03 14.25
CA ASN A 490 -23.07 -4.92 13.44
C ASN A 490 -21.91 -4.12 12.79
N ALA A 491 -20.85 -3.84 13.55
CA ALA A 491 -19.68 -3.13 13.02
C ALA A 491 -19.00 -3.91 11.87
N LEU A 492 -18.82 -5.23 12.05
CA LEU A 492 -18.27 -6.11 11.02
C LEU A 492 -19.20 -6.21 9.80
N ALA A 493 -20.52 -6.30 10.01
CA ALA A 493 -21.51 -6.32 8.94
C ALA A 493 -21.48 -5.02 8.12
N LEU A 494 -21.42 -3.87 8.78
CA LEU A 494 -21.33 -2.56 8.12
C LEU A 494 -20.03 -2.42 7.33
N ASN A 495 -18.89 -2.78 7.94
CA ASN A 495 -17.59 -2.71 7.28
C ASN A 495 -17.54 -3.61 6.04
N ALA A 496 -17.97 -4.87 6.15
CA ALA A 496 -18.01 -5.80 5.02
C ALA A 496 -19.04 -5.39 3.96
N GLY A 497 -20.24 -4.97 4.37
CA GLY A 497 -21.33 -4.59 3.47
C GLY A 497 -20.98 -3.37 2.64
N LEU A 498 -20.58 -2.27 3.28
CA LEU A 498 -20.17 -1.05 2.60
C LEU A 498 -18.84 -1.21 1.86
N GLY A 499 -17.94 -2.09 2.33
CA GLY A 499 -16.75 -2.47 1.58
C GLY A 499 -17.10 -3.14 0.24
N ASN A 500 -18.01 -4.12 0.26
CA ASN A 500 -18.45 -4.82 -0.96
C ASN A 500 -19.13 -3.89 -1.97
N LEU A 501 -19.75 -2.78 -1.53
CA LEU A 501 -20.30 -1.77 -2.44
C LEU A 501 -19.25 -1.20 -3.39
N GLY A 502 -17.95 -1.27 -3.04
CA GLY A 502 -16.86 -0.85 -3.92
C GLY A 502 -16.91 -1.49 -5.31
N VAL A 503 -17.37 -2.75 -5.40
CA VAL A 503 -17.57 -3.42 -6.70
C VAL A 503 -18.61 -2.67 -7.54
N SER A 504 -19.79 -2.41 -6.97
CA SER A 504 -20.86 -1.69 -7.66
C SER A 504 -20.50 -0.23 -7.98
N VAL A 505 -19.82 0.46 -7.06
CA VAL A 505 -19.36 1.84 -7.24
C VAL A 505 -18.37 1.91 -8.40
N MET A 506 -17.41 0.98 -8.47
CA MET A 506 -16.48 0.90 -9.60
C MET A 506 -17.20 0.58 -10.91
N GLN A 507 -18.11 -0.40 -10.91
CA GLN A 507 -18.85 -0.79 -12.11
C GLN A 507 -19.78 0.33 -12.62
N PHE A 508 -20.27 1.19 -11.74
CA PHE A 508 -21.05 2.37 -12.09
C PHE A 508 -20.17 3.54 -12.56
N LEU A 509 -19.10 3.83 -11.82
CA LEU A 509 -18.27 5.01 -12.03
C LEU A 509 -17.37 4.88 -13.26
N VAL A 510 -16.76 3.71 -13.49
CA VAL A 510 -15.80 3.51 -14.59
C VAL A 510 -16.43 3.84 -15.95
N PRO A 511 -17.60 3.30 -16.33
CA PRO A 511 -18.25 3.64 -17.61
C PRO A 511 -18.54 5.12 -17.79
N LEU A 512 -18.74 5.88 -16.70
CA LEU A 512 -18.97 7.32 -16.75
C LEU A 512 -17.65 8.08 -16.96
N VAL A 513 -16.64 7.80 -16.14
CA VAL A 513 -15.39 8.59 -16.17
C VAL A 513 -14.52 8.34 -17.39
N ILE A 514 -14.67 7.20 -18.07
CA ILE A 514 -13.96 6.94 -19.33
C ILE A 514 -14.52 7.71 -20.52
N THR A 515 -15.66 8.40 -20.37
CA THR A 515 -16.27 9.21 -21.46
C THR A 515 -15.85 10.68 -21.44
N VAL A 516 -15.09 11.10 -20.42
CA VAL A 516 -14.70 12.49 -20.22
C VAL A 516 -13.22 12.60 -19.86
N GLY A 517 -12.55 13.68 -20.27
CA GLY A 517 -11.15 13.96 -19.94
C GLY A 517 -10.94 14.43 -18.49
N VAL A 518 -11.27 13.60 -17.49
CA VAL A 518 -11.24 13.95 -16.04
C VAL A 518 -9.91 14.54 -15.57
N PHE A 519 -8.79 14.02 -16.09
CA PHE A 519 -7.44 14.40 -15.66
C PHE A 519 -6.70 15.35 -16.61
N GLY A 520 -7.38 15.84 -17.67
CA GLY A 520 -6.78 16.71 -18.68
C GLY A 520 -5.45 16.17 -19.21
N ALA A 521 -4.43 17.04 -19.34
CA ALA A 521 -3.10 16.67 -19.81
C ALA A 521 -2.39 15.62 -18.92
N MET A 522 -2.74 15.49 -17.63
CA MET A 522 -2.15 14.49 -16.73
C MET A 522 -2.69 13.08 -16.99
N GLY A 523 -3.88 12.97 -17.58
CA GLY A 523 -4.49 11.68 -17.94
C GLY A 523 -4.04 11.13 -19.28
N GLY A 524 -3.45 11.94 -20.15
CA GLY A 524 -3.16 11.55 -21.54
C GLY A 524 -4.34 11.82 -22.49
N ALA A 525 -4.06 11.68 -23.79
CA ALA A 525 -5.03 11.88 -24.86
C ALA A 525 -6.13 10.78 -24.85
N PRO A 526 -7.32 11.05 -25.43
CA PRO A 526 -8.30 10.00 -25.68
C PRO A 526 -7.78 8.97 -26.69
N GLN A 527 -8.20 7.72 -26.54
CA GLN A 527 -8.14 6.72 -27.61
C GLN A 527 -9.33 6.90 -28.56
N GLU A 528 -9.08 6.74 -29.86
CA GLU A 528 -10.14 6.70 -30.87
C GLU A 528 -10.84 5.34 -30.89
N LEU A 529 -12.16 5.36 -30.93
CA LEU A 529 -13.02 4.18 -31.11
C LEU A 529 -13.22 3.90 -32.59
N SER A 530 -13.55 2.65 -32.93
CA SER A 530 -13.83 2.24 -34.31
C SER A 530 -15.03 2.94 -34.96
N ASP A 531 -15.92 3.56 -34.17
CA ASP A 531 -17.07 4.35 -34.61
C ASP A 531 -16.78 5.87 -34.71
N GLY A 532 -15.52 6.28 -34.52
CA GLY A 532 -15.11 7.69 -34.52
C GLY A 532 -15.34 8.41 -33.18
N GLY A 533 -15.84 7.72 -32.16
CA GLY A 533 -15.92 8.26 -30.79
C GLY A 533 -14.56 8.36 -30.10
N GLN A 534 -14.53 9.05 -28.97
CA GLN A 534 -13.34 9.17 -28.11
C GLN A 534 -13.58 8.53 -26.75
N LEU A 535 -12.56 7.84 -26.24
CA LEU A 535 -12.59 7.18 -24.93
C LEU A 535 -11.32 7.50 -24.14
N TRP A 536 -11.42 7.75 -22.84
CA TRP A 536 -10.29 7.90 -21.92
C TRP A 536 -10.16 6.66 -21.04
N MET A 537 -9.75 5.54 -21.63
CA MET A 537 -9.73 4.25 -20.92
C MET A 537 -8.82 4.26 -19.69
N GLN A 538 -7.77 5.08 -19.71
CA GLN A 538 -6.86 5.33 -18.59
C GLN A 538 -7.59 5.74 -17.29
N ASN A 539 -8.74 6.39 -17.41
CA ASN A 539 -9.50 6.88 -16.27
C ASN A 539 -10.05 5.72 -15.43
N ALA A 540 -10.22 4.53 -16.02
CA ALA A 540 -10.60 3.33 -15.30
C ALA A 540 -9.60 2.97 -14.17
N GLY A 541 -8.31 3.28 -14.36
CA GLY A 541 -7.27 3.14 -13.35
C GLY A 541 -7.06 4.42 -12.52
N PHE A 542 -6.86 5.56 -13.19
CA PHE A 542 -6.48 6.81 -12.52
C PHE A 542 -7.55 7.40 -11.59
N VAL A 543 -8.85 7.14 -11.85
CA VAL A 543 -9.94 7.68 -11.02
C VAL A 543 -9.77 7.34 -9.54
N TRP A 544 -9.18 6.18 -9.22
CA TRP A 544 -9.01 5.69 -7.86
C TRP A 544 -7.83 6.34 -7.11
N VAL A 545 -6.82 6.84 -7.83
CA VAL A 545 -5.54 7.30 -7.25
C VAL A 545 -5.72 8.40 -6.19
N PRO A 546 -6.50 9.49 -6.43
CA PRO A 546 -6.69 10.53 -5.42
C PRO A 546 -7.36 10.00 -4.15
N PHE A 547 -8.33 9.11 -4.30
CA PHE A 547 -9.07 8.53 -3.17
C PHE A 547 -8.21 7.53 -2.39
N ILE A 548 -7.37 6.74 -3.07
CA ILE A 548 -6.41 5.84 -2.43
C ILE A 548 -5.41 6.67 -1.61
N LEU A 549 -4.83 7.73 -2.17
CA LEU A 549 -3.93 8.62 -1.44
C LEU A 549 -4.61 9.24 -0.21
N ALA A 550 -5.83 9.75 -0.38
CA ALA A 550 -6.61 10.32 0.72
C ALA A 550 -6.90 9.28 1.82
N ALA A 551 -7.31 8.06 1.45
CA ALA A 551 -7.58 6.98 2.40
C ALA A 551 -6.30 6.49 3.10
N THR A 552 -5.16 6.41 2.39
CA THR A 552 -3.85 6.10 2.98
C THR A 552 -3.46 7.13 4.03
N VAL A 553 -3.60 8.42 3.71
CA VAL A 553 -3.31 9.51 4.66
C VAL A 553 -4.29 9.47 5.84
N ALA A 554 -5.59 9.25 5.60
CA ALA A 554 -6.60 9.13 6.64
C ALA A 554 -6.36 7.93 7.56
N ALA A 555 -5.93 6.78 7.02
CA ALA A 555 -5.54 5.61 7.80
C ALA A 555 -4.36 5.94 8.71
N TRP A 556 -3.28 6.52 8.14
CA TRP A 556 -2.08 6.87 8.89
C TRP A 556 -2.34 7.90 10.00
N LEU A 557 -3.10 8.95 9.67
CA LEU A 557 -3.38 10.09 10.55
C LEU A 557 -4.64 9.93 11.40
N GLY A 558 -5.43 8.87 11.25
CA GLY A 558 -6.75 8.76 11.86
C GLY A 558 -7.01 7.45 12.62
N MET A 559 -6.40 6.34 12.20
CA MET A 559 -6.58 5.05 12.86
C MET A 559 -5.66 4.90 14.09
N ASN A 560 -5.89 3.84 14.85
CA ASN A 560 -5.19 3.48 16.08
C ASN A 560 -4.67 2.04 16.01
N ASP A 561 -3.68 1.73 16.84
CA ASP A 561 -3.18 0.38 17.08
C ASP A 561 -3.61 -0.04 18.50
N ILE A 562 -3.87 -1.33 18.74
CA ILE A 562 -4.26 -1.88 20.07
C ILE A 562 -3.13 -2.79 20.54
N ALA A 563 -2.60 -2.55 21.76
CA ALA A 563 -1.43 -3.26 22.28
C ALA A 563 -1.69 -4.78 22.51
N ASP A 564 -2.90 -5.14 22.93
CA ASP A 564 -3.30 -6.49 23.32
C ASP A 564 -3.86 -7.36 22.17
N ALA A 565 -3.74 -6.93 20.92
CA ALA A 565 -4.25 -7.66 19.76
C ALA A 565 -3.36 -8.86 19.37
N LYS A 566 -3.04 -9.75 20.33
CA LYS A 566 -2.25 -10.97 20.08
C LYS A 566 -3.18 -12.18 19.94
N ALA A 567 -3.06 -12.90 18.83
CA ALA A 567 -3.56 -14.27 18.72
C ALA A 567 -2.43 -15.16 18.19
N SER A 568 -2.13 -16.24 18.91
CA SER A 568 -1.11 -17.21 18.51
C SER A 568 -1.61 -18.03 17.32
N PHE A 569 -0.81 -18.09 16.24
CA PHE A 569 -1.10 -18.91 15.06
C PHE A 569 -1.30 -20.39 15.41
N ALA A 570 -0.54 -20.90 16.38
CA ALA A 570 -0.65 -22.29 16.85
C ALA A 570 -2.02 -22.61 17.48
N GLN A 571 -2.70 -21.62 18.05
CA GLN A 571 -4.05 -21.81 18.60
C GLN A 571 -5.13 -21.77 17.51
N GLN A 572 -4.90 -21.02 16.42
CA GLN A 572 -5.86 -20.92 15.32
C GLN A 572 -5.78 -22.10 14.35
N SER A 573 -4.63 -22.77 14.21
CA SER A 573 -4.44 -23.89 13.28
C SER A 573 -5.31 -25.12 13.59
N VAL A 574 -5.89 -25.21 14.80
CA VAL A 574 -6.84 -26.26 15.18
C VAL A 574 -8.02 -26.37 14.21
N ILE A 575 -8.43 -25.26 13.58
CA ILE A 575 -9.54 -25.22 12.61
C ILE A 575 -9.32 -26.14 11.40
N PHE A 576 -8.06 -26.42 11.02
CA PHE A 576 -7.75 -27.28 9.87
C PHE A 576 -8.13 -28.74 10.11
N GLY A 577 -8.13 -29.19 11.36
CA GLY A 577 -8.60 -30.51 11.76
C GLY A 577 -10.12 -30.62 11.91
N ARG A 578 -10.87 -29.51 11.77
CA ARG A 578 -12.34 -29.50 11.91
C ARG A 578 -13.00 -29.80 10.56
N THR A 579 -13.77 -30.88 10.45
CA THR A 579 -14.55 -31.20 9.24
C THR A 579 -15.50 -30.06 8.85
N GLN A 580 -16.10 -29.41 9.86
CA GLN A 580 -17.03 -28.30 9.63
C GLN A 580 -16.36 -27.09 8.95
N ASN A 581 -15.06 -26.85 9.19
CA ASN A 581 -14.32 -25.78 8.51
C ASN A 581 -14.34 -25.99 6.98
N TRP A 582 -14.05 -27.20 6.52
CA TRP A 582 -14.00 -27.53 5.09
C TRP A 582 -15.37 -27.53 4.42
N LEU A 583 -16.40 -28.00 5.11
CA LEU A 583 -17.78 -27.93 4.61
C LEU A 583 -18.24 -26.47 4.45
N MET A 584 -17.93 -25.61 5.43
CA MET A 584 -18.25 -24.19 5.34
C MET A 584 -17.47 -23.50 4.22
N CYS A 585 -16.22 -23.90 3.95
CA CYS A 585 -15.48 -23.44 2.77
C CYS A 585 -16.22 -23.74 1.46
N VAL A 586 -16.78 -24.94 1.29
CA VAL A 586 -17.56 -25.30 0.09
C VAL A 586 -18.81 -24.43 -0.03
N LEU A 587 -19.59 -24.29 1.05
CA LEU A 587 -20.80 -23.47 1.04
C LEU A 587 -20.50 -21.98 0.78
N TYR A 588 -19.36 -21.49 1.27
CA TYR A 588 -18.97 -20.09 1.08
C TYR A 588 -18.38 -19.81 -0.30
N ILE A 589 -17.76 -20.80 -0.96
CA ILE A 589 -17.51 -20.73 -2.42
C ILE A 589 -18.84 -20.61 -3.16
N GLY A 590 -19.84 -21.41 -2.76
CA GLY A 590 -21.18 -21.39 -3.36
C GLY A 590 -21.89 -20.05 -3.24
N THR A 591 -21.61 -19.25 -2.21
CA THR A 591 -22.27 -17.95 -1.97
C THR A 591 -21.35 -16.78 -2.32
N PHE A 592 -20.31 -16.54 -1.54
CA PHE A 592 -19.40 -15.41 -1.75
C PHE A 592 -18.56 -15.56 -3.01
N GLY A 593 -18.07 -16.78 -3.27
CA GLY A 593 -17.36 -17.10 -4.50
C GLY A 593 -18.20 -16.82 -5.74
N SER A 594 -19.49 -17.16 -5.69
CA SER A 594 -20.46 -16.82 -6.72
C SER A 594 -20.68 -15.33 -6.87
N PHE A 595 -20.91 -14.60 -5.77
CA PHE A 595 -21.06 -13.14 -5.79
C PHE A 595 -19.89 -12.46 -6.52
N ILE A 596 -18.66 -12.79 -6.12
CA ILE A 596 -17.47 -12.13 -6.67
C ILE A 596 -17.13 -12.63 -8.08
N GLY A 597 -17.35 -13.91 -8.37
CA GLY A 597 -17.12 -14.48 -9.70
C GLY A 597 -18.12 -13.98 -10.75
N TYR A 598 -19.40 -13.86 -10.39
CA TYR A 598 -20.37 -13.19 -11.25
C TYR A 598 -20.06 -11.70 -11.38
N SER A 599 -19.63 -11.02 -10.32
CA SER A 599 -19.19 -9.61 -10.44
C SER A 599 -18.08 -9.43 -11.46
N ALA A 600 -17.11 -10.36 -11.50
CA ALA A 600 -15.99 -10.32 -12.44
C ALA A 600 -16.41 -10.67 -13.88
N GLY A 601 -17.21 -11.72 -14.07
CA GLY A 601 -17.53 -12.27 -15.39
C GLY A 601 -18.78 -11.67 -16.06
N PHE A 602 -19.75 -11.18 -15.29
CA PHE A 602 -21.06 -10.75 -15.80
C PHE A 602 -21.00 -9.62 -16.84
N PRO A 603 -20.17 -8.56 -16.68
CA PRO A 603 -20.09 -7.50 -17.68
C PRO A 603 -19.61 -8.02 -19.05
N LEU A 604 -18.53 -8.80 -19.07
CA LEU A 604 -17.98 -9.37 -20.30
C LEU A 604 -18.93 -10.40 -20.92
N LEU A 605 -19.53 -11.27 -20.10
CA LEU A 605 -20.52 -12.24 -20.55
C LEU A 605 -21.73 -11.56 -21.20
N SER A 606 -22.24 -10.49 -20.59
CA SER A 606 -23.37 -9.72 -21.13
C SER A 606 -23.04 -9.13 -22.49
N ARG A 607 -21.82 -8.57 -22.66
CA ARG A 607 -21.36 -8.02 -23.94
C ARG A 607 -21.22 -9.09 -25.02
N ILE A 608 -20.73 -10.28 -24.68
CA ILE A 608 -20.58 -11.39 -25.64
C ILE A 608 -21.94 -11.97 -26.04
N ALA A 609 -22.84 -12.17 -25.07
CA ALA A 609 -24.15 -12.79 -25.32
C ALA A 609 -25.18 -11.85 -25.96
N PHE A 610 -25.09 -10.54 -25.66
CA PHE A 610 -26.04 -9.52 -26.11
C PHE A 610 -25.29 -8.27 -26.60
N PRO A 611 -24.58 -8.35 -27.74
CA PRO A 611 -23.71 -7.26 -28.22
C PRO A 611 -24.47 -5.96 -28.54
N ASP A 612 -25.75 -6.06 -28.93
CA ASP A 612 -26.58 -4.90 -29.29
C ASP A 612 -27.12 -4.13 -28.07
N VAL A 613 -26.98 -4.70 -26.87
CA VAL A 613 -27.43 -4.07 -25.62
C VAL A 613 -26.24 -3.41 -24.94
N ASN A 614 -26.36 -2.13 -24.58
CA ASN A 614 -25.36 -1.44 -23.76
C ASN A 614 -25.44 -1.89 -22.28
N ALA A 615 -25.20 -3.18 -22.03
CA ALA A 615 -25.37 -3.82 -20.74
C ALA A 615 -24.47 -3.22 -19.64
N LEU A 616 -23.34 -2.61 -20.03
CA LEU A 616 -22.41 -1.97 -19.10
C LEU A 616 -23.05 -0.84 -18.27
N GLN A 617 -24.14 -0.23 -18.76
CA GLN A 617 -24.90 0.77 -17.99
C GLN A 617 -25.70 0.17 -16.83
N TYR A 618 -25.98 -1.14 -16.86
CA TYR A 618 -26.87 -1.80 -15.90
C TYR A 618 -26.17 -2.84 -15.03
N VAL A 619 -25.03 -3.37 -15.48
CA VAL A 619 -24.37 -4.50 -14.79
C VAL A 619 -23.95 -4.20 -13.35
N PHE A 620 -23.71 -2.93 -13.01
CA PHE A 620 -23.41 -2.49 -11.64
C PHE A 620 -24.53 -2.82 -10.64
N LEU A 621 -25.78 -2.95 -11.11
CA LEU A 621 -26.94 -3.29 -10.29
C LEU A 621 -26.82 -4.69 -9.68
N GLY A 622 -26.13 -5.62 -10.34
CA GLY A 622 -25.93 -6.96 -9.82
C GLY A 622 -25.16 -6.94 -8.50
N PRO A 623 -23.88 -6.51 -8.50
CA PRO A 623 -23.10 -6.41 -7.27
C PRO A 623 -23.74 -5.48 -6.23
N LEU A 624 -24.47 -4.44 -6.65
CA LEU A 624 -25.22 -3.57 -5.75
C LEU A 624 -26.30 -4.34 -4.99
N VAL A 625 -27.16 -5.09 -5.70
CA VAL A 625 -28.20 -5.93 -5.10
C VAL A 625 -27.60 -6.95 -4.15
N GLY A 626 -26.49 -7.61 -4.53
CA GLY A 626 -25.83 -8.60 -3.68
C GLY A 626 -25.16 -8.01 -2.43
N ALA A 627 -24.56 -6.82 -2.55
CA ALA A 627 -23.96 -6.13 -1.41
C ALA A 627 -25.03 -5.62 -0.43
N LEU A 628 -26.12 -5.05 -0.95
CA LEU A 628 -27.25 -4.58 -0.15
C LEU A 628 -28.01 -5.73 0.51
N SER A 629 -28.24 -6.84 -0.20
CA SER A 629 -28.89 -8.01 0.40
C SER A 629 -28.03 -8.59 1.52
N ARG A 630 -26.70 -8.71 1.34
CA ARG A 630 -25.78 -9.13 2.40
C ARG A 630 -25.89 -8.27 3.66
N ALA A 631 -25.94 -6.95 3.52
CA ALA A 631 -26.08 -6.04 4.66
C ALA A 631 -27.49 -6.07 5.27
N GLY A 632 -28.51 -6.19 4.43
CA GLY A 632 -29.92 -6.07 4.82
C GLY A 632 -30.58 -7.34 5.37
N THR A 633 -30.00 -8.53 5.16
CA THR A 633 -30.65 -9.80 5.53
C THR A 633 -29.98 -10.56 6.66
N GLY A 634 -28.99 -9.99 7.37
CA GLY A 634 -28.35 -10.65 8.52
C GLY A 634 -29.36 -11.12 9.58
N TRP A 635 -30.33 -10.27 9.91
CA TRP A 635 -31.40 -10.55 10.88
C TRP A 635 -32.31 -11.73 10.47
N VAL A 636 -32.39 -12.05 9.17
CA VAL A 636 -33.23 -13.15 8.67
C VAL A 636 -32.66 -14.47 9.16
N SER A 637 -31.34 -14.63 9.14
CA SER A 637 -30.67 -15.81 9.66
C SER A 637 -30.74 -15.90 11.18
N ASP A 638 -30.70 -14.76 11.88
CA ASP A 638 -30.90 -14.73 13.33
C ASP A 638 -32.33 -15.13 13.73
N ARG A 639 -33.33 -14.78 12.93
CA ARG A 639 -34.75 -15.09 13.21
C ARG A 639 -35.16 -16.50 12.80
N PHE A 640 -34.72 -16.96 11.64
CA PHE A 640 -35.22 -18.21 11.02
C PHE A 640 -34.20 -19.36 11.04
N GLY A 641 -32.96 -19.11 11.45
CA GLY A 641 -31.86 -20.06 11.44
C GLY A 641 -30.99 -19.96 10.18
N GLY A 642 -29.67 -19.86 10.36
CA GLY A 642 -28.71 -19.73 9.26
C GLY A 642 -28.71 -20.93 8.31
N GLY A 643 -28.89 -22.15 8.81
CA GLY A 643 -28.96 -23.37 8.01
C GLY A 643 -30.18 -23.37 7.09
N ARG A 644 -31.37 -23.15 7.63
CA ARG A 644 -32.62 -23.05 6.86
C ARG A 644 -32.59 -21.95 5.81
N VAL A 645 -32.07 -20.78 6.13
CA VAL A 645 -31.91 -19.69 5.16
C VAL A 645 -30.94 -20.11 4.04
N THR A 646 -29.81 -20.70 4.39
CA THR A 646 -28.80 -21.17 3.42
C THR A 646 -29.38 -22.25 2.48
N PHE A 647 -30.26 -23.13 2.97
CA PHE A 647 -30.94 -24.13 2.14
C PHE A 647 -31.77 -23.45 1.04
N TRP A 648 -32.64 -22.51 1.42
CA TRP A 648 -33.49 -21.79 0.45
C TRP A 648 -32.69 -20.89 -0.48
N VAL A 649 -31.57 -20.35 -0.02
CA VAL A 649 -30.62 -19.63 -0.87
C VAL A 649 -30.15 -20.53 -2.02
N PHE A 650 -29.67 -21.75 -1.74
CA PHE A 650 -29.20 -22.62 -2.81
C PHE A 650 -30.31 -23.10 -3.74
N VAL A 651 -31.53 -23.33 -3.24
CA VAL A 651 -32.70 -23.56 -4.10
C VAL A 651 -32.93 -22.38 -5.05
N GLY A 652 -32.92 -21.16 -4.51
CA GLY A 652 -33.06 -19.92 -5.29
C GLY A 652 -31.95 -19.74 -6.31
N MET A 653 -30.71 -20.05 -5.95
CA MET A 653 -29.57 -19.98 -6.88
C MET A 653 -29.68 -20.99 -8.02
N ILE A 654 -30.11 -22.24 -7.76
CA ILE A 654 -30.36 -23.26 -8.80
C ILE A 654 -31.43 -22.77 -9.78
N ALA A 655 -32.57 -22.28 -9.26
CA ALA A 655 -33.64 -21.74 -10.08
C ALA A 655 -33.17 -20.52 -10.92
N SER A 656 -32.33 -19.67 -10.33
CA SER A 656 -31.81 -18.48 -11.03
C SER A 656 -30.82 -18.85 -12.14
N VAL A 657 -29.95 -19.85 -11.94
CA VAL A 657 -29.08 -20.36 -13.02
C VAL A 657 -29.89 -20.97 -14.15
N LEU A 658 -30.94 -21.76 -13.83
CA LEU A 658 -31.84 -22.30 -14.85
C LEU A 658 -32.51 -21.18 -15.66
N ALA A 659 -32.98 -20.13 -14.99
CA ALA A 659 -33.55 -18.96 -15.67
C ALA A 659 -32.53 -18.28 -16.60
N VAL A 660 -31.26 -18.16 -16.18
CA VAL A 660 -30.18 -17.62 -17.03
C VAL A 660 -29.93 -18.52 -18.25
N ILE A 661 -29.86 -19.85 -18.07
CA ILE A 661 -29.65 -20.80 -19.18
C ILE A 661 -30.79 -20.68 -20.21
N LEU A 662 -32.04 -20.74 -19.73
CA LEU A 662 -33.22 -20.64 -20.60
C LEU A 662 -33.29 -19.29 -21.32
N SER A 663 -32.91 -18.20 -20.64
CA SER A 663 -32.93 -16.86 -21.25
C SER A 663 -31.83 -16.67 -22.29
N LEU A 664 -30.65 -17.26 -22.11
CA LEU A 664 -29.60 -17.27 -23.13
C LEU A 664 -30.02 -18.05 -24.37
N GLN A 665 -30.66 -19.21 -24.19
CA GLN A 665 -31.19 -20.00 -25.30
C GLN A 665 -32.32 -19.27 -26.04
N ALA A 666 -33.14 -18.51 -25.31
CA ALA A 666 -34.21 -17.70 -25.87
C ALA A 666 -33.76 -16.34 -26.45
N GLY A 667 -32.47 -15.97 -26.29
CA GLY A 667 -31.99 -14.65 -26.71
C GLY A 667 -32.63 -13.47 -25.96
N SER A 668 -33.14 -13.69 -24.74
CA SER A 668 -33.83 -12.65 -23.96
C SER A 668 -32.90 -11.98 -22.94
N PHE A 669 -32.46 -10.76 -23.25
CA PHE A 669 -31.65 -9.95 -22.31
C PHE A 669 -32.39 -9.69 -20.99
N ALA A 670 -33.70 -9.41 -21.04
CA ALA A 670 -34.49 -9.12 -19.84
C ALA A 670 -34.56 -10.32 -18.90
N GLY A 671 -34.79 -11.53 -19.41
CA GLY A 671 -34.77 -12.76 -18.63
C GLY A 671 -33.38 -13.07 -18.06
N PHE A 672 -32.34 -12.90 -18.89
CA PHE A 672 -30.95 -13.07 -18.50
C PHE A 672 -30.56 -12.13 -17.35
N PHE A 673 -30.88 -10.84 -17.49
CA PHE A 673 -30.58 -9.82 -16.50
C PHE A 673 -31.35 -10.08 -15.20
N ALA A 674 -32.64 -10.41 -15.26
CA ALA A 674 -33.45 -10.74 -14.09
C ALA A 674 -32.92 -11.98 -13.35
N GLY A 675 -32.51 -13.03 -14.09
CA GLY A 675 -31.86 -14.20 -13.53
C GLY A 675 -30.55 -13.87 -12.80
N PHE A 676 -29.72 -13.00 -13.37
CA PHE A 676 -28.51 -12.51 -12.69
C PHE A 676 -28.83 -11.65 -11.46
N MET A 677 -29.83 -10.78 -11.49
CA MET A 677 -30.25 -10.02 -10.30
C MET A 677 -30.69 -10.95 -9.17
N ALA A 678 -31.42 -12.01 -9.49
CA ALA A 678 -31.79 -13.04 -8.53
C ALA A 678 -30.57 -13.78 -7.99
N LEU A 679 -29.60 -14.17 -8.84
CA LEU A 679 -28.33 -14.76 -8.39
C LEU A 679 -27.58 -13.83 -7.44
N PHE A 680 -27.43 -12.55 -7.77
CA PHE A 680 -26.78 -11.59 -6.91
C PHE A 680 -27.52 -11.40 -5.58
N PHE A 681 -28.84 -11.34 -5.61
CA PHE A 681 -29.65 -11.29 -4.40
C PHE A 681 -29.38 -12.50 -3.49
N PHE A 682 -29.55 -13.73 -4.02
CA PHE A 682 -29.39 -14.96 -3.25
C PHE A 682 -27.95 -15.17 -2.76
N THR A 683 -26.93 -14.85 -3.56
CA THR A 683 -25.53 -14.91 -3.12
C THR A 683 -25.26 -13.95 -1.96
N GLY A 684 -25.84 -12.74 -1.99
CA GLY A 684 -25.75 -11.80 -0.87
C GLY A 684 -26.49 -12.27 0.39
N VAL A 685 -27.67 -12.88 0.27
CA VAL A 685 -28.36 -13.49 1.42
C VAL A 685 -27.56 -14.67 1.98
N GLY A 686 -27.05 -15.53 1.10
CA GLY A 686 -26.22 -16.68 1.44
C GLY A 686 -24.93 -16.31 2.15
N ASN A 687 -24.32 -15.19 1.76
CA ASN A 687 -23.15 -14.63 2.41
C ASN A 687 -23.39 -14.31 3.89
N ALA A 688 -24.57 -13.77 4.21
CA ALA A 688 -24.94 -13.48 5.59
C ALA A 688 -25.28 -14.75 6.36
N SER A 689 -26.06 -15.66 5.76
CA SER A 689 -26.55 -16.87 6.42
C SER A 689 -25.44 -17.87 6.74
N THR A 690 -24.51 -18.09 5.82
CA THR A 690 -23.36 -18.99 6.02
C THR A 690 -22.42 -18.48 7.12
N PHE A 691 -22.21 -17.16 7.22
CA PHE A 691 -21.41 -16.58 8.32
C PHE A 691 -22.11 -16.71 9.67
N GLN A 692 -23.43 -16.58 9.69
CA GLN A 692 -24.24 -16.75 10.90
C GLN A 692 -24.22 -18.21 11.42
N MET A 693 -24.11 -19.19 10.52
CA MET A 693 -24.02 -20.61 10.90
C MET A 693 -22.76 -20.94 11.71
N ILE A 694 -21.61 -20.32 11.41
CA ILE A 694 -20.30 -20.76 11.96
C ILE A 694 -20.26 -20.73 13.51
N PRO A 695 -20.63 -19.63 14.19
CA PRO A 695 -20.66 -19.61 15.66
C PRO A 695 -21.64 -20.63 16.27
N VAL A 696 -22.77 -20.88 15.61
CA VAL A 696 -23.78 -21.85 16.08
C VAL A 696 -23.25 -23.29 15.96
N ILE A 697 -22.60 -23.61 14.85
CA ILE A 697 -21.94 -24.90 14.61
C ILE A 697 -20.84 -25.13 15.68
N MET A 698 -19.96 -24.14 15.89
CA MET A 698 -18.90 -24.24 16.90
C MET A 698 -19.43 -24.36 18.32
N GLY A 699 -20.58 -23.73 18.61
CA GLY A 699 -21.29 -23.89 19.87
C GLY A 699 -21.72 -25.32 20.17
N ARG A 700 -21.91 -26.18 19.15
CA ARG A 700 -22.18 -27.62 19.29
C ARG A 700 -20.91 -28.48 19.22
N GLU A 701 -20.01 -28.16 18.30
CA GLU A 701 -18.82 -28.98 18.05
C GLU A 701 -17.76 -28.88 19.15
N VAL A 702 -17.51 -27.69 19.68
CA VAL A 702 -16.48 -27.51 20.72
C VAL A 702 -16.84 -28.31 21.99
N PRO A 703 -18.06 -28.26 22.54
CA PRO A 703 -18.43 -29.12 23.67
C PRO A 703 -18.32 -30.62 23.38
N ARG A 704 -18.61 -31.03 22.14
CA ARG A 704 -18.56 -32.44 21.71
C ARG A 704 -17.12 -32.96 21.61
N LEU A 705 -16.22 -32.16 21.04
CA LEU A 705 -14.83 -32.54 20.75
C LEU A 705 -13.88 -32.22 21.92
N MET A 706 -14.23 -31.25 22.76
CA MET A 706 -13.42 -30.77 23.87
C MET A 706 -14.26 -30.70 25.16
N PRO A 707 -14.76 -31.85 25.67
CA PRO A 707 -15.68 -31.88 26.81
C PRO A 707 -15.04 -31.36 28.11
N HIS A 708 -13.71 -31.39 28.21
CA HIS A 708 -12.94 -30.89 29.34
C HIS A 708 -12.98 -29.36 29.51
N LEU A 709 -13.27 -28.60 28.45
CA LEU A 709 -13.41 -27.15 28.55
C LEU A 709 -14.78 -26.79 29.14
N THR A 710 -14.80 -25.98 30.19
CA THR A 710 -16.02 -25.53 30.88
C THR A 710 -16.04 -24.01 31.04
N GLY A 711 -17.22 -23.44 31.32
CA GLY A 711 -17.39 -22.02 31.63
C GLY A 711 -16.77 -21.07 30.59
N ALA A 712 -15.93 -20.15 31.07
CA ALA A 712 -15.31 -19.10 30.27
C ALA A 712 -14.34 -19.62 29.20
N ASP A 713 -13.60 -20.69 29.50
CA ASP A 713 -12.61 -21.26 28.57
C ASP A 713 -13.28 -21.87 27.34
N ARG A 714 -14.42 -22.53 27.54
CA ARG A 714 -15.26 -23.04 26.43
C ARG A 714 -15.75 -21.89 25.55
N ALA A 715 -16.28 -20.83 26.15
CA ALA A 715 -16.78 -19.68 25.40
C ALA A 715 -15.66 -18.98 24.61
N ARG A 716 -14.45 -18.89 25.18
CA ARG A 716 -13.26 -18.37 24.51
C ARG A 716 -12.84 -19.24 23.33
N GLN A 717 -12.82 -20.56 23.50
CA GLN A 717 -12.48 -21.51 22.43
C GLN A 717 -13.48 -21.43 21.27
N ILE A 718 -14.79 -21.39 21.56
CA ILE A 718 -15.84 -21.23 20.54
C ILE A 718 -15.62 -19.94 19.75
N ALA A 719 -15.41 -18.81 20.43
CA ALA A 719 -15.21 -17.53 19.78
C ALA A 719 -13.94 -17.52 18.91
N MET A 720 -12.87 -18.13 19.39
CA MET A 720 -11.59 -18.24 18.66
C MET A 720 -11.73 -19.10 17.40
N GLU A 721 -12.25 -20.33 17.52
CA GLU A 721 -12.43 -21.22 16.36
C GLU A 721 -13.43 -20.64 15.36
N SER A 722 -14.51 -20.01 15.82
CA SER A 722 -15.48 -19.35 14.93
C SER A 722 -14.82 -18.22 14.14
N GLY A 723 -14.02 -17.38 14.79
CA GLY A 723 -13.29 -16.30 14.13
C GLY A 723 -12.27 -16.82 13.10
N GLY A 724 -11.54 -17.88 13.46
CA GLY A 724 -10.58 -18.54 12.58
C GLY A 724 -11.24 -19.16 11.35
N ILE A 725 -12.34 -19.90 11.54
CA ILE A 725 -13.11 -20.51 10.44
C ILE A 725 -13.67 -19.43 9.53
N VAL A 726 -14.28 -18.36 10.06
CA VAL A 726 -14.79 -17.24 9.23
C VAL A 726 -13.68 -16.65 8.36
N ALA A 727 -12.49 -16.41 8.92
CA ALA A 727 -11.37 -15.87 8.18
C ALA A 727 -10.87 -16.82 7.08
N PHE A 728 -10.68 -18.10 7.40
CA PHE A 728 -10.20 -19.11 6.46
C PHE A 728 -11.22 -19.41 5.36
N THR A 729 -12.47 -19.64 5.73
CA THR A 729 -13.61 -19.80 4.81
C THR A 729 -13.74 -18.59 3.87
N SER A 730 -13.50 -17.37 4.36
CA SER A 730 -13.50 -16.17 3.52
C SER A 730 -12.34 -16.11 2.51
N ALA A 731 -11.17 -16.66 2.84
CA ALA A 731 -10.06 -16.80 1.91
C ALA A 731 -10.39 -17.84 0.83
N ILE A 732 -10.87 -19.02 1.23
CA ILE A 732 -11.22 -20.09 0.30
C ILE A 732 -12.40 -19.70 -0.61
N GLY A 733 -13.43 -19.05 -0.06
CA GLY A 733 -14.57 -18.56 -0.83
C GLY A 733 -14.17 -17.60 -1.96
N ALA A 734 -13.12 -16.80 -1.77
CA ALA A 734 -12.66 -15.87 -2.80
C ALA A 734 -12.14 -16.55 -4.07
N TYR A 735 -11.72 -17.82 -4.02
CA TYR A 735 -11.34 -18.58 -5.22
C TYR A 735 -12.51 -18.78 -6.19
N GLY A 736 -13.78 -18.70 -5.75
CA GLY A 736 -14.91 -18.70 -6.68
C GLY A 736 -14.87 -17.54 -7.68
N GLY A 737 -14.24 -16.43 -7.30
CA GLY A 737 -13.95 -15.30 -8.19
C GLY A 737 -13.00 -15.61 -9.33
N PHE A 738 -12.16 -16.64 -9.17
CA PHE A 738 -11.28 -17.13 -10.22
C PHE A 738 -12.02 -18.17 -11.08
N PHE A 739 -12.67 -19.15 -10.42
CA PHE A 739 -13.26 -20.29 -11.12
C PHE A 739 -14.41 -19.91 -12.06
N ILE A 740 -15.29 -18.98 -11.66
CA ILE A 740 -16.45 -18.61 -12.49
C ILE A 740 -16.06 -17.93 -13.81
N PRO A 741 -15.32 -16.81 -13.81
CA PRO A 741 -14.90 -16.20 -15.08
C PRO A 741 -14.01 -17.13 -15.89
N LYS A 742 -13.10 -17.89 -15.26
CA LYS A 742 -12.28 -18.87 -16.00
C LYS A 742 -13.12 -19.96 -16.65
N ALA A 743 -14.15 -20.47 -15.96
CA ALA A 743 -15.06 -21.47 -16.50
C ALA A 743 -15.87 -20.92 -17.67
N TYR A 744 -16.34 -19.66 -17.61
CA TYR A 744 -16.96 -19.01 -18.78
C TYR A 744 -15.99 -18.96 -19.96
N GLY A 745 -14.75 -18.48 -19.74
CA GLY A 745 -13.73 -18.42 -20.78
C GLY A 745 -13.42 -19.78 -21.41
N SER A 746 -13.22 -20.82 -20.60
CA SER A 746 -13.00 -22.19 -21.08
C SER A 746 -14.21 -22.75 -21.84
N SER A 747 -15.42 -22.54 -21.33
CA SER A 747 -16.66 -23.03 -21.98
C SER A 747 -16.84 -22.39 -23.35
N ILE A 748 -16.64 -21.07 -23.46
CA ILE A 748 -16.75 -20.34 -24.72
C ILE A 748 -15.64 -20.78 -25.70
N ALA A 749 -14.40 -20.95 -25.22
CA ALA A 749 -13.30 -21.41 -26.07
C ALA A 749 -13.52 -22.83 -26.62
N MET A 750 -14.08 -23.74 -25.80
CA MET A 750 -14.29 -25.14 -26.17
C MET A 750 -15.57 -25.38 -26.98
N THR A 751 -16.63 -24.59 -26.75
CA THR A 751 -17.98 -24.89 -27.26
C THR A 751 -18.65 -23.72 -27.99
N GLY A 752 -18.04 -22.53 -27.98
CA GLY A 752 -18.66 -21.29 -28.47
C GLY A 752 -19.76 -20.73 -27.56
N SER A 753 -20.05 -21.38 -26.42
CA SER A 753 -21.17 -21.02 -25.54
C SER A 753 -20.78 -21.00 -24.06
N PRO A 754 -21.33 -20.06 -23.25
CA PRO A 754 -21.15 -20.05 -21.80
C PRO A 754 -22.01 -21.09 -21.06
N ILE A 755 -22.93 -21.80 -21.76
CA ILE A 755 -23.91 -22.71 -21.15
C ILE A 755 -23.24 -23.87 -20.41
N GLY A 756 -22.12 -24.40 -20.91
CA GLY A 756 -21.36 -25.46 -20.23
C GLY A 756 -20.89 -25.04 -18.83
N ALA A 757 -20.39 -23.81 -18.69
CA ALA A 757 -20.03 -23.25 -17.39
C ALA A 757 -21.24 -23.09 -16.45
N LEU A 758 -22.40 -22.66 -16.97
CA LEU A 758 -23.61 -22.51 -16.18
C LEU A 758 -24.12 -23.86 -15.64
N TRP A 759 -24.06 -24.93 -16.42
CA TRP A 759 -24.37 -26.28 -15.94
C TRP A 759 -23.41 -26.74 -14.84
N LEU A 760 -22.11 -26.45 -14.97
CA LEU A 760 -21.13 -26.73 -13.93
C LEU A 760 -21.49 -26.00 -12.62
N PHE A 761 -21.87 -24.73 -12.69
CA PHE A 761 -22.28 -23.96 -11.51
C PHE A 761 -23.58 -24.50 -10.89
N LEU A 762 -24.54 -24.90 -11.71
CA LEU A 762 -25.78 -25.53 -11.25
C LEU A 762 -25.50 -26.81 -10.48
N ILE A 763 -24.65 -27.70 -11.01
CA ILE A 763 -24.24 -28.94 -10.34
C ILE A 763 -23.58 -28.62 -8.99
N PHE A 764 -22.71 -27.61 -8.96
CA PHE A 764 -22.07 -27.17 -7.72
C PHE A 764 -23.08 -26.62 -6.70
N TYR A 765 -24.12 -25.91 -7.12
CA TYR A 765 -25.19 -25.45 -6.23
C TYR A 765 -26.08 -26.57 -5.73
N VAL A 766 -26.34 -27.60 -6.54
CA VAL A 766 -27.01 -28.84 -6.10
C VAL A 766 -26.16 -29.54 -5.03
N LEU A 767 -24.84 -29.62 -5.20
CA LEU A 767 -23.94 -30.15 -4.18
C LEU A 767 -24.01 -29.33 -2.88
N CYS A 768 -23.96 -28.00 -2.98
CA CYS A 768 -24.07 -27.13 -1.80
C CYS A 768 -25.43 -27.29 -1.09
N LEU A 769 -26.52 -27.41 -1.84
CA LEU A 769 -27.85 -27.70 -1.31
C LEU A 769 -27.88 -29.04 -0.59
N ALA A 770 -27.30 -30.08 -1.19
CA ALA A 770 -27.22 -31.42 -0.61
C ALA A 770 -26.40 -31.43 0.69
N ILE A 771 -25.24 -30.75 0.72
CA ILE A 771 -24.44 -30.58 1.94
C ILE A 771 -25.26 -29.85 3.01
N THR A 772 -25.91 -28.75 2.64
CA THR A 772 -26.73 -27.95 3.56
C THR A 772 -27.85 -28.79 4.18
N TRP A 773 -28.52 -29.57 3.34
CA TRP A 773 -29.59 -30.47 3.76
C TRP A 773 -29.09 -31.60 4.65
N VAL A 774 -28.14 -32.38 4.18
CA VAL A 774 -27.70 -33.63 4.82
C VAL A 774 -26.96 -33.38 6.14
N VAL A 775 -26.13 -32.34 6.19
CA VAL A 775 -25.27 -32.09 7.35
C VAL A 775 -25.99 -31.21 8.38
N TYR A 776 -26.73 -30.18 7.93
CA TYR A 776 -27.20 -29.14 8.83
C TYR A 776 -28.71 -29.16 9.08
N THR A 777 -29.56 -29.26 8.04
CA THR A 777 -30.99 -28.92 8.17
C THR A 777 -31.96 -30.10 8.14
N ARG A 778 -31.58 -31.31 7.72
CA ARG A 778 -32.47 -32.48 7.77
C ARG A 778 -32.74 -32.92 9.22
N PRO A 779 -33.80 -33.70 9.50
CA PRO A 779 -33.96 -34.35 10.81
C PRO A 779 -32.70 -35.13 11.20
N GLY A 780 -32.13 -34.83 12.37
CA GLY A 780 -30.84 -35.36 12.83
C GLY A 780 -29.59 -34.61 12.35
N GLY A 781 -29.77 -33.55 11.56
CA GLY A 781 -28.70 -32.61 11.17
C GLY A 781 -28.29 -31.70 12.32
N LEU A 782 -27.07 -31.15 12.24
CA LEU A 782 -26.43 -30.43 13.34
C LEU A 782 -27.23 -29.21 13.84
N LEU A 783 -27.93 -28.52 12.93
CA LEU A 783 -28.67 -27.29 13.22
C LEU A 783 -30.19 -27.49 13.33
N HIS A 784 -30.73 -28.62 12.86
CA HIS A 784 -32.18 -28.87 12.78
C HIS A 784 -32.91 -28.63 14.11
N ASP A 785 -32.45 -29.24 15.19
CA ASP A 785 -33.16 -29.13 16.48
C ASP A 785 -33.02 -27.74 17.11
N ILE A 786 -31.88 -27.07 16.86
CA ILE A 786 -31.61 -25.70 17.33
C ILE A 786 -32.57 -24.73 16.65
N GLU A 787 -32.68 -24.81 15.33
CA GLU A 787 -33.48 -23.89 14.51
C GLU A 787 -34.99 -24.14 14.63
N HIS A 788 -35.39 -25.28 15.21
CA HIS A 788 -36.78 -25.62 15.51
C HIS A 788 -37.16 -25.47 17.00
N GLY A 789 -36.27 -24.91 17.83
CA GLY A 789 -36.55 -24.64 19.24
C GLY A 789 -36.81 -25.90 20.08
N ARG A 790 -36.35 -27.07 19.60
CA ARG A 790 -36.47 -28.33 20.35
C ARG A 790 -35.28 -28.45 21.28
N ALA A 791 -35.52 -28.74 22.56
CA ALA A 791 -34.45 -29.05 23.50
C ALA A 791 -33.54 -30.13 22.89
N PRO A 792 -32.20 -30.05 23.02
CA PRO A 792 -31.32 -31.06 22.44
C PRO A 792 -31.70 -32.41 23.04
N GLY A 793 -32.33 -33.26 22.24
CA GLY A 793 -32.53 -34.65 22.61
C GLY A 793 -31.15 -35.24 22.83
N GLY A 794 -30.87 -35.73 24.04
CA GLY A 794 -29.69 -36.54 24.27
C GLY A 794 -29.78 -37.78 23.39
N SER A 795 -29.22 -37.73 22.19
CA SER A 795 -29.04 -38.93 21.39
C SER A 795 -27.80 -39.62 21.93
N ALA A 796 -28.07 -40.74 22.60
CA ALA A 796 -27.15 -41.70 23.14
C ALA A 796 -25.86 -41.86 22.32
N ALA A 797 -24.74 -41.97 23.05
CA ALA A 797 -23.48 -42.46 22.53
C ALA A 797 -23.71 -43.75 21.74
N GLN A 798 -23.45 -43.72 20.43
CA GLN A 798 -23.04 -44.92 19.72
C GLN A 798 -21.52 -45.03 19.90
N PRO A 799 -21.00 -46.06 20.60
CA PRO A 799 -19.58 -46.33 20.63
C PRO A 799 -19.15 -46.79 19.23
N ALA A 800 -18.20 -46.09 18.63
CA ALA A 800 -17.53 -46.55 17.41
C ALA A 800 -16.57 -47.70 17.78
N GLN A 801 -16.71 -48.83 17.07
CA GLN A 801 -15.63 -49.77 16.84
C GLN A 801 -14.73 -49.26 15.72
#